data_AF-A0A523Q8S1-F1
#
_entry.id   AF-A0A523Q8S1-F1
#
_cell.length_a   1.000
_cell.length_b   1.000
_cell.length_c   1.000
_cell.angle_alpha   90.00
_cell.angle_beta   90.00
_cell.angle_gamma   90.00
#
_symmetry.space_group_name_H-M   'P 1'
#
loop_
_entity.id
_entity.type
_entity.pdbx_description
1 polymer ?
#
loop_
_entity_poly.entity_id
_entity_poly.type
_entity_poly.pdbx_seq_one_letter_code
_entity_poly.pdbx_strand_id
1 'polypeptide(L)'
;MGGNAGNNRLAGGTGDDDIDGGEGDDTLLGGDGNDRLVSHAGFDTLAGGSGDDRYVISGGSVHLEDFLGHDTLDASESWDDNYIDLSGVDISHIDDHDCDPGHGGTELPLDVQFLQDLSGSFGDDIATVRGLVPSIVTALRAVQQDSVFGASTFIDKPVSPFGIGGEWVYRMPQGLTSNENLLTAAYNAIVIGNGNDEPEAQIESLMQLALHAQDVGFRTDAGRFVVLFTDAPFHQAGDGAAGGIFTPNNGDAFTPGDGALEDYPVIQQVKAALEAANIIPIFAIAGNYESIYRNLAADLGRGEVVTLTADSSNIVDAILEGLDEATTTHIEDAEGGHGNDTLRGGSDDNHLWGHDGHDLLLGMLGNDKLEGGRGNDTLSGGVGQDTAVFAGQWRDFDASLAADVLTLTDRRVDGQGSDQVDTVETITFDNGSFALASVLNVGPVAQDDVGTSLVEGSSTAPGVPTAQGDVLANDSDANLATVGLGETLQVAGLRTGNLGAGGAWLAVGGVVQGSYGSVTVQADGSYVYSLDNTLAATQALNDGDVVQEVFSVRVVDAHGAESLSELRFDIQGTTDPIPTVITPQADSLLVTIGLASSLGAAQLLNNDSVNPALSLAVTGVSNAVNATVSLVDGQLLVTASKATGGFDYQVTASDGTQATGHVNLSGVTTNKSANVVTAAASFTAADLQGQAGNDKLTGEGGEDRLLGGLGNDTLNGAGGADALYGNAGNDQYVVDNVGDLVLEILGEGTDVVLTDLALYTLTQNVENLTATGLGGLNGSGNSLGNLLTGAGGNDVLHGLDGKDTLNGGAGNDVLHGGAGADTLAGGLGDDSYYVDNVGDVVIEAAEEGVDTLYASVDLASTPDGIEVVRLTGDAHQVGGNAGNNRLAGGTGDDDIDGGEGDDTLLGGDGNDRLVSHAGFDTLAGGSGDDLSLIHIFGILVHKGRDQSAQVLGGGQALGRNLIDHSFQAQDMGLRHIGQELVLVAHIVVERGLGDATRGSHLVHGRCGIALRRKQRGRLAQDLFALVVVTGGARSGHRGCCSQ
;
A
#
# COMPACT_ATOMS: atom_id res chain seq x y z
N MET A 1 17.71 38.50 -3.83
CA MET A 1 18.42 39.81 -3.70
C MET A 1 18.61 40.23 -2.23
N GLY A 2 19.04 41.45 -1.91
CA GLY A 2 19.30 41.87 -0.52
C GLY A 2 19.02 43.36 -0.25
N GLY A 3 18.20 43.65 0.77
CA GLY A 3 17.71 44.98 1.11
C GLY A 3 18.57 45.77 2.11
N ASN A 4 17.92 46.58 2.94
CA ASN A 4 18.57 47.50 3.89
C ASN A 4 17.60 47.97 4.98
N ALA A 5 18.13 48.52 6.09
CA ALA A 5 17.37 48.93 7.28
C ALA A 5 16.33 50.08 7.07
N GLY A 6 15.23 49.77 6.37
CA GLY A 6 14.02 50.55 6.23
C GLY A 6 13.32 50.37 4.87
N ASN A 7 12.10 49.81 4.89
CA ASN A 7 11.06 49.75 3.85
C ASN A 7 11.55 49.58 2.40
N ASN A 8 11.62 48.33 1.95
CA ASN A 8 12.06 47.89 0.63
C ASN A 8 10.88 47.24 -0.11
N ARG A 9 10.94 47.24 -1.45
CA ARG A 9 10.17 46.31 -2.28
C ARG A 9 11.13 45.62 -3.24
N LEU A 10 11.29 44.32 -3.08
CA LEU A 10 12.18 43.47 -3.87
C LEU A 10 11.34 42.56 -4.78
N ALA A 11 11.92 42.13 -5.89
CA ALA A 11 11.33 41.20 -6.83
C ALA A 11 12.45 40.36 -7.48
N GLY A 12 12.33 39.04 -7.48
CA GLY A 12 13.23 38.10 -8.15
C GLY A 12 12.99 38.11 -9.66
N GLY A 13 11.97 37.36 -10.07
CA GLY A 13 11.27 37.50 -11.35
C GLY A 13 11.15 36.21 -12.13
N THR A 14 12.25 35.52 -12.42
CA THR A 14 12.24 34.21 -13.11
C THR A 14 13.51 33.40 -12.82
N GLY A 15 13.36 32.24 -12.20
CA GLY A 15 14.39 31.29 -11.80
C GLY A 15 14.95 31.58 -10.40
N ASP A 16 15.15 30.51 -9.65
CA ASP A 16 15.51 30.39 -8.23
C ASP A 16 16.30 31.61 -7.66
N ASP A 17 15.62 32.46 -6.88
CA ASP A 17 16.12 33.73 -6.34
C ASP A 17 16.10 33.76 -4.78
N ASP A 18 17.23 34.11 -4.17
CA ASP A 18 17.46 34.13 -2.71
C ASP A 18 17.34 35.57 -2.17
N ILE A 19 16.19 35.95 -1.59
CA ILE A 19 15.72 37.32 -1.31
C ILE A 19 15.64 37.65 0.18
N ASP A 20 16.57 38.50 0.64
CA ASP A 20 16.67 39.04 2.01
C ASP A 20 16.15 40.51 2.08
N GLY A 21 15.18 40.81 2.95
CA GLY A 21 14.66 42.17 3.16
C GLY A 21 15.59 43.06 4.01
N GLY A 22 16.08 42.53 5.12
CA GLY A 22 16.73 43.29 6.20
C GLY A 22 15.75 43.78 7.28
N GLU A 23 16.07 44.89 7.96
CA GLU A 23 15.15 45.51 8.95
C GLU A 23 14.17 46.46 8.21
N GLY A 24 12.85 46.39 8.42
CA GLY A 24 11.93 47.21 7.62
C GLY A 24 10.46 47.17 7.99
N ASP A 25 9.62 47.65 7.06
CA ASP A 25 8.30 47.07 6.82
C ASP A 25 8.33 46.84 5.30
N ASP A 26 8.73 45.63 4.88
CA ASP A 26 9.24 45.31 3.55
C ASP A 26 8.24 44.48 2.72
N THR A 27 8.39 44.48 1.39
CA THR A 27 7.65 43.59 0.49
C THR A 27 8.61 42.76 -0.35
N LEU A 28 8.57 41.44 -0.21
CA LEU A 28 9.43 40.51 -0.96
C LEU A 28 8.57 39.72 -1.95
N LEU A 29 8.95 39.74 -3.22
CA LEU A 29 8.27 39.02 -4.30
C LEU A 29 9.27 38.05 -4.95
N GLY A 30 8.93 36.77 -5.08
CA GLY A 30 9.71 35.81 -5.85
C GLY A 30 9.51 36.00 -7.35
N GLY A 31 8.61 35.21 -7.95
CA GLY A 31 8.16 35.30 -9.33
C GLY A 31 7.76 33.94 -9.89
N ASP A 32 8.54 33.46 -10.87
CA ASP A 32 8.47 32.11 -11.41
C ASP A 32 9.78 31.37 -11.07
N GLY A 33 9.85 30.57 -10.00
CA GLY A 33 11.06 29.88 -9.55
C GLY A 33 10.91 29.31 -8.13
N ASN A 34 11.82 28.42 -7.71
CA ASN A 34 11.91 27.95 -6.32
C ASN A 34 12.74 28.95 -5.51
N ASP A 35 12.09 29.98 -4.96
CA ASP A 35 12.70 31.14 -4.34
C ASP A 35 12.78 30.99 -2.80
N ARG A 36 13.73 31.72 -2.17
CA ARG A 36 13.89 31.76 -0.71
C ARG A 36 13.69 33.20 -0.23
N LEU A 37 12.62 33.46 0.50
CA LEU A 37 12.26 34.80 1.00
C LEU A 37 12.57 34.88 2.50
N VAL A 38 13.38 35.87 2.91
CA VAL A 38 13.87 36.02 4.29
C VAL A 38 13.41 37.35 4.90
N SER A 39 12.57 37.27 5.93
CA SER A 39 12.15 38.41 6.75
C SER A 39 13.08 38.63 7.95
N HIS A 40 13.07 39.83 8.52
CA HIS A 40 13.64 40.11 9.85
C HIS A 40 12.73 41.11 10.57
N ALA A 41 13.25 41.78 11.61
CA ALA A 41 12.50 42.73 12.43
C ALA A 41 11.73 43.82 11.63
N GLY A 42 10.43 43.56 11.42
CA GLY A 42 9.53 44.42 10.65
C GLY A 42 8.04 44.04 10.74
N PHE A 43 7.29 44.53 9.74
CA PHE A 43 5.94 44.11 9.36
C PHE A 43 5.98 43.85 7.86
N ASP A 44 6.37 42.63 7.48
CA ASP A 44 6.77 42.32 6.11
C ASP A 44 5.69 41.54 5.36
N THR A 45 5.62 41.70 4.04
CA THR A 45 4.71 40.95 3.15
C THR A 45 5.55 40.13 2.18
N LEU A 46 5.42 38.80 2.24
CA LEU A 46 6.21 37.85 1.46
C LEU A 46 5.28 37.07 0.52
N ALA A 47 5.65 36.97 -0.75
CA ALA A 47 4.96 36.19 -1.78
C ALA A 47 6.00 35.61 -2.75
N GLY A 48 6.14 34.29 -2.82
CA GLY A 48 7.03 33.59 -3.75
C GLY A 48 6.42 33.63 -5.14
N GLY A 49 5.34 32.88 -5.32
CA GLY A 49 4.31 33.07 -6.33
C GLY A 49 4.33 32.08 -7.48
N SER A 50 5.37 31.22 -7.58
CA SER A 50 5.29 29.91 -8.25
C SER A 50 6.60 29.14 -8.28
N GLY A 51 6.65 28.08 -7.50
CA GLY A 51 7.73 27.10 -7.41
C GLY A 51 7.44 26.21 -6.22
N ASP A 52 8.45 25.57 -5.65
CA ASP A 52 8.39 25.11 -4.26
C ASP A 52 9.17 26.17 -3.45
N ASP A 53 8.44 27.15 -2.91
CA ASP A 53 8.97 28.41 -2.33
C ASP A 53 9.22 28.29 -0.81
N ARG A 54 10.14 29.10 -0.26
CA ARG A 54 10.56 28.95 1.15
C ARG A 54 10.64 30.25 1.96
N TYR A 55 9.86 30.30 3.03
CA TYR A 55 9.58 31.46 3.88
C TYR A 55 10.34 31.46 5.20
N VAL A 56 11.42 32.23 5.27
CA VAL A 56 12.41 32.16 6.35
C VAL A 56 12.18 33.28 7.35
N ILE A 57 11.66 32.95 8.52
CA ILE A 57 11.17 33.93 9.49
C ILE A 57 12.25 34.22 10.54
N SER A 58 13.16 35.15 10.25
CA SER A 58 14.23 35.56 11.21
C SER A 58 13.76 36.67 12.17
N GLY A 59 12.54 36.50 12.70
CA GLY A 59 11.81 37.47 13.51
C GLY A 59 11.10 38.56 12.70
N GLY A 60 10.38 39.45 13.40
CA GLY A 60 9.42 40.38 12.78
C GLY A 60 8.06 39.73 12.55
N SER A 61 7.01 40.54 12.38
CA SER A 61 5.70 40.02 12.00
C SER A 61 5.59 39.93 10.48
N VAL A 62 4.97 38.86 9.99
CA VAL A 62 4.94 38.54 8.55
C VAL A 62 3.51 38.27 8.10
N HIS A 63 3.17 38.75 6.91
CA HIS A 63 2.01 38.35 6.15
C HIS A 63 2.49 37.54 4.95
N LEU A 64 1.97 36.33 4.77
CA LEU A 64 2.24 35.50 3.60
C LEU A 64 1.08 35.64 2.60
N GLU A 65 1.44 35.79 1.33
CA GLU A 65 0.52 35.76 0.18
C GLU A 65 1.06 34.77 -0.86
N ASP A 66 0.85 33.46 -0.65
CA ASP A 66 1.15 32.45 -1.67
C ASP A 66 0.13 31.33 -1.71
N PHE A 67 -0.11 30.82 -2.91
CA PHE A 67 -1.23 29.96 -3.28
C PHE A 67 -0.83 29.05 -4.45
N LEU A 68 0.48 28.83 -4.65
CA LEU A 68 1.06 28.41 -5.92
C LEU A 68 2.35 27.57 -5.82
N GLY A 69 2.40 26.57 -4.93
CA GLY A 69 3.60 25.74 -4.85
C GLY A 69 3.48 24.42 -4.13
N HIS A 70 4.55 24.10 -3.41
CA HIS A 70 4.61 23.12 -2.32
C HIS A 70 5.57 23.71 -1.28
N ASP A 71 5.06 24.68 -0.54
CA ASP A 71 5.84 25.75 0.07
C ASP A 71 6.20 25.46 1.52
N THR A 72 7.39 25.88 1.95
CA THR A 72 7.89 25.65 3.31
C THR A 72 7.92 26.93 4.16
N LEU A 73 7.27 26.91 5.32
CA LEU A 73 7.49 27.88 6.40
C LEU A 73 8.70 27.45 7.27
N ASP A 74 9.77 28.23 7.20
CA ASP A 74 11.11 27.92 7.74
C ASP A 74 11.43 28.77 8.98
N ALA A 75 11.25 28.18 10.16
CA ALA A 75 11.69 28.74 11.45
C ALA A 75 13.02 28.13 11.96
N SER A 76 13.79 27.44 11.10
CA SER A 76 14.97 26.64 11.49
C SER A 76 16.15 27.40 12.10
N GLU A 77 16.14 28.75 12.06
CA GLU A 77 17.13 29.59 12.74
C GLU A 77 16.67 30.06 14.16
N SER A 78 15.44 29.74 14.58
CA SER A 78 14.84 30.13 15.88
C SER A 78 15.45 29.39 17.09
N TRP A 79 15.34 30.03 18.27
CA TRP A 79 15.80 29.52 19.58
C TRP A 79 14.76 29.68 20.72
N ASP A 80 13.55 30.14 20.41
CA ASP A 80 12.43 30.26 21.35
C ASP A 80 11.34 29.21 21.02
N ASP A 81 10.30 29.08 21.86
CA ASP A 81 9.23 28.07 21.66
C ASP A 81 8.17 28.58 20.65
N ASN A 82 8.15 28.05 19.42
CA ASN A 82 7.30 28.52 18.31
C ASN A 82 5.95 27.78 18.21
N TYR A 83 4.98 28.39 17.54
CA TYR A 83 3.70 27.80 17.17
C TYR A 83 3.44 28.01 15.67
N ILE A 84 3.41 26.96 14.86
CA ILE A 84 3.10 27.00 13.43
C ILE A 84 1.80 26.25 13.19
N ASP A 85 0.88 26.86 12.47
CA ASP A 85 -0.45 26.33 12.14
C ASP A 85 -0.77 26.59 10.66
N LEU A 86 -0.58 25.56 9.85
CA LEU A 86 -0.81 25.57 8.40
C LEU A 86 -2.31 25.49 8.06
N SER A 87 -3.16 25.01 8.98
CA SER A 87 -4.63 24.93 8.75
C SER A 87 -5.33 26.28 8.59
N GLY A 88 -4.63 27.40 8.79
CA GLY A 88 -5.19 28.76 8.72
C GLY A 88 -6.24 29.08 9.78
N VAL A 89 -6.48 28.20 10.75
CA VAL A 89 -7.54 28.35 11.78
C VAL A 89 -7.16 29.33 12.89
N ASP A 90 -5.89 29.35 13.28
CA ASP A 90 -5.29 30.25 14.26
C ASP A 90 -3.97 30.82 13.67
N ILE A 91 -3.52 31.98 14.16
CA ILE A 91 -2.34 32.69 13.64
C ILE A 91 -1.06 32.00 14.12
N SER A 92 -0.06 31.83 13.24
CA SER A 92 1.26 31.30 13.61
C SER A 92 2.06 32.33 14.42
N HIS A 93 2.90 31.87 15.34
CA HIS A 93 3.74 32.71 16.20
C HIS A 93 5.18 32.19 16.16
N ILE A 94 6.09 32.94 15.53
CA ILE A 94 7.51 32.58 15.38
C ILE A 94 8.37 33.67 16.03
N ASP A 95 9.37 33.29 16.84
CA ASP A 95 10.27 34.23 17.54
C ASP A 95 9.50 35.31 18.36
N ASP A 96 8.38 34.94 19.00
CA ASP A 96 7.46 35.82 19.76
C ASP A 96 6.70 36.86 18.87
N HIS A 97 6.60 36.65 17.54
CA HIS A 97 5.91 37.52 16.56
C HIS A 97 4.81 36.82 15.73
N ASP A 98 3.72 37.54 15.46
CA ASP A 98 2.60 37.09 14.61
C ASP A 98 3.03 36.84 13.15
N CYS A 99 2.75 35.65 12.60
CA CYS A 99 2.91 35.26 11.20
C CYS A 99 1.56 34.77 10.65
N ASP A 100 1.02 35.48 9.65
CA ASP A 100 -0.39 35.42 9.22
C ASP A 100 -0.50 35.01 7.74
N PRO A 101 -0.77 33.71 7.43
CA PRO A 101 -1.08 33.28 6.06
C PRO A 101 -2.44 33.87 5.64
N GLY A 102 -2.46 34.59 4.51
CA GLY A 102 -3.58 35.45 4.14
C GLY A 102 -4.86 34.71 3.70
N HIS A 103 -5.96 34.99 4.41
CA HIS A 103 -7.31 34.52 4.03
C HIS A 103 -7.94 35.40 2.93
N GLY A 104 -7.75 34.99 1.67
CA GLY A 104 -8.50 35.48 0.51
C GLY A 104 -8.11 36.86 -0.02
N GLY A 105 -7.65 36.89 -1.28
CA GLY A 105 -7.25 38.11 -1.97
C GLY A 105 -5.81 38.53 -1.72
N THR A 106 -5.20 39.16 -2.73
CA THR A 106 -3.77 39.47 -2.78
C THR A 106 -3.48 40.96 -3.08
N GLU A 107 -2.34 41.50 -2.60
CA GLU A 107 -1.77 42.77 -3.05
C GLU A 107 -1.16 42.69 -4.48
N LEU A 108 -1.00 41.50 -5.06
CA LEU A 108 -0.53 41.29 -6.44
C LEU A 108 -1.56 41.78 -7.48
N PRO A 109 -1.10 42.35 -8.62
CA PRO A 109 -1.96 42.55 -9.80
C PRO A 109 -2.53 41.22 -10.33
N LEU A 110 -3.73 41.24 -10.91
CA LEU A 110 -4.35 40.05 -11.51
C LEU A 110 -4.33 40.10 -13.05
N ASP A 111 -3.90 39.01 -13.67
CA ASP A 111 -3.93 38.80 -15.12
C ASP A 111 -5.00 37.76 -15.46
N VAL A 112 -6.17 38.20 -15.93
CA VAL A 112 -7.34 37.31 -16.11
C VAL A 112 -7.70 37.16 -17.59
N GLN A 113 -7.46 35.96 -18.14
CA GLN A 113 -7.78 35.60 -19.53
C GLN A 113 -9.07 34.77 -19.57
N PHE A 114 -10.15 35.36 -20.06
CA PHE A 114 -11.45 34.67 -20.18
C PHE A 114 -11.40 33.63 -21.32
N LEU A 115 -11.59 32.34 -21.02
CA LEU A 115 -11.64 31.24 -21.98
C LEU A 115 -13.09 30.82 -22.20
N GLN A 116 -13.64 31.23 -23.34
CA GLN A 116 -15.08 31.23 -23.60
C GLN A 116 -15.50 30.08 -24.50
N ASP A 117 -16.38 29.21 -24.03
CA ASP A 117 -17.12 28.28 -24.89
C ASP A 117 -18.01 29.03 -25.88
N LEU A 118 -18.08 28.52 -27.10
CA LEU A 118 -18.88 29.01 -28.23
C LEU A 118 -19.62 27.87 -28.95
N SER A 119 -19.78 26.73 -28.29
CA SER A 119 -20.74 25.68 -28.57
C SER A 119 -22.16 26.21 -28.81
N GLY A 120 -23.02 25.32 -29.30
CA GLY A 120 -24.44 25.60 -29.50
C GLY A 120 -25.27 25.55 -28.22
N SER A 121 -24.73 24.95 -27.15
CA SER A 121 -25.32 24.91 -25.81
C SER A 121 -25.11 26.25 -25.10
N PHE A 122 -23.86 26.68 -24.89
CA PHE A 122 -23.50 28.00 -24.31
C PHE A 122 -23.86 29.22 -25.21
N GLY A 123 -24.54 28.96 -26.32
CA GLY A 123 -24.83 29.89 -27.41
C GLY A 123 -25.86 30.98 -27.10
N ASP A 124 -26.65 30.89 -26.01
CA ASP A 124 -27.47 32.01 -25.52
C ASP A 124 -26.90 32.70 -24.27
N ASP A 125 -26.23 32.00 -23.36
CA ASP A 125 -25.48 32.57 -22.22
C ASP A 125 -24.44 33.62 -22.65
N ILE A 126 -23.73 33.38 -23.74
CA ILE A 126 -22.79 34.32 -24.36
C ILE A 126 -23.41 35.71 -24.67
N ALA A 127 -24.74 35.83 -24.78
CA ALA A 127 -25.42 37.11 -24.92
C ALA A 127 -25.54 37.88 -23.59
N THR A 128 -25.67 37.18 -22.45
CA THR A 128 -25.58 37.77 -21.11
C THR A 128 -24.14 38.16 -20.80
N VAL A 129 -23.16 37.25 -21.02
CA VAL A 129 -21.73 37.50 -20.73
C VAL A 129 -21.25 38.80 -21.41
N ARG A 130 -21.51 38.96 -22.72
CA ARG A 130 -21.20 40.19 -23.48
C ARG A 130 -21.78 41.48 -22.89
N GLY A 131 -22.91 41.39 -22.19
CA GLY A 131 -23.54 42.51 -21.48
C GLY A 131 -22.89 42.83 -20.13
N LEU A 132 -22.24 41.85 -19.51
CA LEU A 132 -21.67 41.94 -18.17
C LEU A 132 -20.15 42.17 -18.13
N VAL A 133 -19.41 42.00 -19.23
CA VAL A 133 -17.96 42.31 -19.31
C VAL A 133 -17.57 43.66 -18.64
N PRO A 134 -18.27 44.80 -18.84
CA PRO A 134 -17.93 46.05 -18.15
C PRO A 134 -18.13 45.99 -16.62
N SER A 135 -19.07 45.18 -16.14
CA SER A 135 -19.30 44.92 -14.71
C SER A 135 -18.18 44.07 -14.13
N ILE A 136 -17.80 42.97 -14.80
CA ILE A 136 -16.69 42.08 -14.40
C ILE A 136 -15.39 42.90 -14.29
N VAL A 137 -15.03 43.65 -15.34
CA VAL A 137 -13.84 44.53 -15.34
C VAL A 137 -13.90 45.63 -14.27
N THR A 138 -15.09 46.08 -13.87
CA THR A 138 -15.27 47.05 -12.78
C THR A 138 -15.13 46.42 -11.40
N ALA A 139 -15.61 45.19 -11.22
CA ALA A 139 -15.55 44.43 -9.97
C ALA A 139 -14.11 43.99 -9.66
N LEU A 140 -13.44 43.35 -10.62
CA LEU A 140 -12.05 42.91 -10.48
C LEU A 140 -11.07 44.08 -10.25
N ARG A 141 -11.39 45.27 -10.77
CA ARG A 141 -10.64 46.52 -10.49
C ARG A 141 -11.01 47.23 -9.19
N ALA A 142 -12.02 46.75 -8.49
CA ALA A 142 -12.31 47.17 -7.12
C ALA A 142 -11.59 46.31 -6.08
N VAL A 143 -11.23 45.07 -6.44
CA VAL A 143 -10.27 44.23 -5.73
C VAL A 143 -8.85 44.72 -6.03
N GLN A 144 -8.39 44.58 -7.28
CA GLN A 144 -7.02 44.89 -7.69
C GLN A 144 -6.93 45.89 -8.85
N GLN A 145 -6.30 47.05 -8.60
CA GLN A 145 -6.44 48.21 -9.49
C GLN A 145 -5.69 48.02 -10.83
N ASP A 146 -4.52 47.39 -10.80
CA ASP A 146 -3.63 47.25 -11.96
C ASP A 146 -3.85 45.93 -12.73
N SER A 147 -5.04 45.33 -12.57
CA SER A 147 -5.44 44.12 -13.27
C SER A 147 -5.78 44.34 -14.76
N VAL A 148 -5.43 43.34 -15.57
CA VAL A 148 -5.60 43.33 -17.04
C VAL A 148 -6.39 42.10 -17.50
N PHE A 149 -7.05 42.26 -18.65
CA PHE A 149 -8.10 41.33 -19.08
C PHE A 149 -8.00 41.02 -20.57
N GLY A 150 -8.28 39.79 -20.96
CA GLY A 150 -8.31 39.35 -22.35
C GLY A 150 -9.38 38.28 -22.60
N ALA A 151 -9.47 37.80 -23.84
CA ALA A 151 -10.45 36.81 -24.26
C ALA A 151 -9.82 35.78 -25.24
N SER A 152 -10.00 34.52 -24.88
CA SER A 152 -9.77 33.28 -25.62
C SER A 152 -11.11 32.57 -25.86
N THR A 153 -11.16 31.66 -26.84
CA THR A 153 -12.40 31.02 -27.29
C THR A 153 -12.16 29.62 -27.84
N PHE A 154 -13.05 28.69 -27.53
CA PHE A 154 -13.08 27.32 -28.07
C PHE A 154 -14.45 26.95 -28.65
N ILE A 155 -14.47 25.83 -29.36
CA ILE A 155 -15.62 25.01 -29.78
C ILE A 155 -15.04 23.58 -29.70
N ASP A 156 -15.03 22.82 -30.80
CA ASP A 156 -14.37 21.53 -30.89
C ASP A 156 -13.48 21.37 -32.15
N LYS A 157 -12.77 20.23 -32.25
CA LYS A 157 -12.01 19.76 -33.40
C LYS A 157 -12.90 19.79 -34.67
N PRO A 158 -12.52 20.52 -35.73
CA PRO A 158 -13.40 20.76 -36.89
C PRO A 158 -13.53 19.57 -37.88
N VAL A 159 -13.75 18.35 -37.37
CA VAL A 159 -13.99 17.10 -38.10
C VAL A 159 -15.22 16.38 -37.55
N SER A 160 -15.95 15.65 -38.40
CA SER A 160 -17.15 14.91 -37.95
C SER A 160 -16.75 13.62 -37.19
N PRO A 161 -17.37 13.28 -36.03
CA PRO A 161 -18.64 13.79 -35.52
C PRO A 161 -18.57 15.22 -34.96
N PHE A 162 -17.72 15.47 -33.96
CA PHE A 162 -17.26 16.74 -33.35
C PHE A 162 -17.73 18.03 -34.04
N GLY A 163 -16.91 18.60 -34.91
CA GLY A 163 -17.08 19.90 -35.53
C GLY A 163 -17.35 19.87 -37.04
N ILE A 164 -17.83 21.00 -37.55
CA ILE A 164 -17.87 21.29 -38.98
C ILE A 164 -16.62 22.09 -39.41
N GLY A 165 -16.09 21.74 -40.58
CA GLY A 165 -14.88 22.36 -41.14
C GLY A 165 -14.95 23.90 -41.22
N GLY A 166 -14.29 24.57 -40.28
CA GLY A 166 -14.34 26.03 -40.08
C GLY A 166 -14.39 26.45 -38.61
N GLU A 167 -14.77 25.53 -37.71
CA GLU A 167 -14.68 25.67 -36.24
C GLU A 167 -13.21 25.51 -35.76
N TRP A 168 -12.97 25.42 -34.45
CA TRP A 168 -11.61 25.37 -33.89
C TRP A 168 -11.59 24.92 -32.43
N VAL A 169 -10.51 24.24 -32.03
CA VAL A 169 -10.20 23.99 -30.62
C VAL A 169 -9.80 25.27 -29.87
N TYR A 170 -8.90 26.09 -30.41
CA TYR A 170 -8.41 27.28 -29.70
C TYR A 170 -8.23 28.49 -30.61
N ARG A 171 -8.72 29.66 -30.16
CA ARG A 171 -8.37 30.99 -30.69
C ARG A 171 -8.34 32.04 -29.60
N MET A 172 -7.38 32.96 -29.70
CA MET A 172 -7.33 34.19 -28.90
C MET A 172 -7.78 35.40 -29.74
N PRO A 173 -9.04 35.88 -29.65
CA PRO A 173 -9.44 37.15 -30.24
C PRO A 173 -8.79 38.39 -29.58
N GLN A 174 -8.37 38.32 -28.31
CA GLN A 174 -7.72 39.42 -27.60
C GLN A 174 -6.82 38.89 -26.47
N GLY A 175 -5.50 39.11 -26.55
CA GLY A 175 -4.60 38.92 -25.40
C GLY A 175 -4.80 39.98 -24.31
N LEU A 176 -4.13 39.86 -23.18
CA LEU A 176 -4.34 40.70 -22.01
C LEU A 176 -4.18 42.20 -22.31
N THR A 177 -5.11 43.01 -21.80
CA THR A 177 -5.06 44.46 -21.98
C THR A 177 -5.74 45.22 -20.84
N SER A 178 -5.19 46.39 -20.51
CA SER A 178 -5.85 47.34 -19.61
C SER A 178 -7.02 48.10 -20.26
N ASN A 179 -7.14 48.06 -21.59
CA ASN A 179 -8.14 48.83 -22.34
C ASN A 179 -9.46 48.06 -22.56
N GLU A 180 -10.39 48.25 -21.62
CA GLU A 180 -11.78 47.75 -21.64
C GLU A 180 -12.51 47.89 -23.00
N ASN A 181 -12.21 48.93 -23.79
CA ASN A 181 -12.82 49.15 -25.10
C ASN A 181 -12.37 48.11 -26.15
N LEU A 182 -11.17 47.53 -26.00
CA LEU A 182 -10.67 46.47 -26.88
C LEU A 182 -11.31 45.12 -26.49
N LEU A 183 -11.34 44.79 -25.20
CA LEU A 183 -12.03 43.60 -24.70
C LEU A 183 -13.52 43.60 -25.09
N THR A 184 -14.21 44.74 -24.86
CA THR A 184 -15.61 44.93 -25.29
C THR A 184 -15.76 44.78 -26.80
N ALA A 185 -14.81 45.27 -27.61
CA ALA A 185 -14.85 45.11 -29.06
C ALA A 185 -14.61 43.67 -29.51
N ALA A 186 -13.74 42.92 -28.82
CA ALA A 186 -13.50 41.50 -29.06
C ALA A 186 -14.75 40.67 -28.77
N TYR A 187 -15.34 40.80 -27.59
CA TYR A 187 -16.60 40.13 -27.23
C TYR A 187 -17.77 40.46 -28.17
N ASN A 188 -17.84 41.68 -28.70
CA ASN A 188 -18.83 42.06 -29.73
C ASN A 188 -18.52 41.50 -31.13
N ALA A 189 -17.30 41.00 -31.39
CA ALA A 189 -16.88 40.40 -32.65
C ALA A 189 -16.92 38.85 -32.65
N ILE A 190 -17.02 38.22 -31.48
CA ILE A 190 -17.18 36.77 -31.31
C ILE A 190 -18.43 36.26 -32.05
N VAL A 191 -18.30 35.12 -32.73
CA VAL A 191 -19.37 34.40 -33.45
C VAL A 191 -19.52 33.01 -32.83
N ILE A 192 -20.75 32.61 -32.56
CA ILE A 192 -21.11 31.30 -31.99
C ILE A 192 -20.95 30.23 -33.08
N GLY A 193 -20.43 29.06 -32.71
CA GLY A 193 -20.35 27.86 -33.54
C GLY A 193 -21.64 27.05 -33.52
N ASN A 194 -21.51 25.72 -33.61
CA ASN A 194 -22.58 24.77 -33.39
C ASN A 194 -22.28 23.77 -32.25
N GLY A 195 -21.13 23.09 -32.27
CA GLY A 195 -21.03 21.73 -31.69
C GLY A 195 -21.98 20.75 -32.43
N ASN A 196 -21.56 19.51 -32.70
CA ASN A 196 -22.46 18.54 -33.37
C ASN A 196 -22.79 17.31 -32.50
N ASP A 197 -22.08 17.19 -31.39
CA ASP A 197 -22.20 16.30 -30.24
C ASP A 197 -21.85 17.11 -28.97
N GLU A 198 -21.62 16.41 -27.87
CA GLU A 198 -21.41 16.84 -26.49
C GLU A 198 -20.72 15.61 -25.88
N PRO A 199 -19.45 15.64 -25.38
CA PRO A 199 -18.58 16.77 -24.97
C PRO A 199 -18.08 17.79 -26.02
N GLU A 200 -17.23 18.73 -25.59
CA GLU A 200 -16.50 19.74 -26.39
C GLU A 200 -14.97 19.74 -26.06
N ALA A 201 -14.17 20.72 -26.56
CA ALA A 201 -12.69 20.71 -26.44
C ALA A 201 -12.06 21.56 -25.31
N GLN A 202 -12.71 21.66 -24.15
CA GLN A 202 -12.28 22.50 -23.01
C GLN A 202 -10.79 22.30 -22.66
N ILE A 203 -10.38 21.07 -22.35
CA ILE A 203 -9.04 20.78 -21.80
C ILE A 203 -7.91 20.98 -22.82
N GLU A 204 -8.14 20.71 -24.10
CA GLU A 204 -7.15 21.02 -25.15
C GLU A 204 -7.04 22.53 -25.37
N SER A 205 -8.16 23.27 -25.29
CA SER A 205 -8.14 24.73 -25.41
C SER A 205 -7.46 25.42 -24.22
N LEU A 206 -7.57 24.85 -23.01
CA LEU A 206 -6.88 25.28 -21.79
C LEU A 206 -5.37 25.04 -21.90
N MET A 207 -4.96 23.83 -22.32
CA MET A 207 -3.56 23.50 -22.58
C MET A 207 -2.95 24.42 -23.67
N GLN A 208 -3.66 24.65 -24.78
CA GLN A 208 -3.19 25.56 -25.84
C GLN A 208 -3.13 27.02 -25.38
N LEU A 209 -3.98 27.47 -24.45
CA LEU A 209 -3.88 28.80 -23.84
C LEU A 209 -2.59 28.91 -23.04
N ALA A 210 -2.30 27.93 -22.17
CA ALA A 210 -1.10 27.89 -21.34
C ALA A 210 0.19 27.83 -22.18
N LEU A 211 0.23 26.96 -23.19
CA LEU A 211 1.33 26.89 -24.17
C LEU A 211 1.52 28.19 -24.98
N HIS A 212 0.50 29.05 -25.05
CA HIS A 212 0.54 30.39 -25.65
C HIS A 212 0.60 31.53 -24.61
N ALA A 213 0.93 31.28 -23.33
CA ALA A 213 0.92 32.30 -22.27
C ALA A 213 1.73 33.58 -22.60
N GLN A 214 2.86 33.44 -23.32
CA GLN A 214 3.65 34.59 -23.79
C GLN A 214 3.00 35.39 -24.93
N ASP A 215 2.17 34.76 -25.76
CA ASP A 215 1.36 35.43 -26.80
C ASP A 215 0.11 36.08 -26.20
N VAL A 216 -0.48 35.46 -25.16
CA VAL A 216 -1.55 36.03 -24.32
C VAL A 216 -1.04 37.26 -23.58
N GLY A 217 0.21 37.24 -23.13
CA GLY A 217 0.92 38.36 -22.53
C GLY A 217 0.82 38.42 -21.00
N PHE A 218 0.74 37.25 -20.33
CA PHE A 218 0.79 37.17 -18.88
C PHE A 218 2.10 37.76 -18.32
N ARG A 219 2.03 38.32 -17.12
CA ARG A 219 3.16 38.91 -16.40
C ARG A 219 3.78 37.96 -15.37
N THR A 220 5.05 38.18 -15.04
CA THR A 220 5.80 37.53 -13.96
C THR A 220 5.76 38.31 -12.64
N ASP A 221 4.87 39.31 -12.55
CA ASP A 221 4.62 40.12 -11.34
C ASP A 221 3.10 40.24 -11.07
N ALA A 222 2.35 39.18 -11.41
CA ALA A 222 0.89 39.13 -11.32
C ALA A 222 0.38 37.68 -11.22
N GLY A 223 -0.66 37.43 -10.42
CA GLY A 223 -1.36 36.15 -10.40
C GLY A 223 -2.09 35.91 -11.72
N ARG A 224 -1.92 34.73 -12.32
CA ARG A 224 -2.37 34.40 -13.68
C ARG A 224 -3.57 33.46 -13.65
N PHE A 225 -4.72 33.96 -14.11
CA PHE A 225 -5.98 33.22 -14.04
C PHE A 225 -6.59 33.02 -15.42
N VAL A 226 -7.13 31.82 -15.65
CA VAL A 226 -8.01 31.53 -16.80
C VAL A 226 -9.39 31.18 -16.28
N VAL A 227 -10.36 32.06 -16.49
CA VAL A 227 -11.76 31.70 -16.20
C VAL A 227 -12.33 30.99 -17.41
N LEU A 228 -12.63 29.70 -17.29
CA LEU A 228 -13.21 28.86 -18.32
C LEU A 228 -14.74 28.85 -18.14
N PHE A 229 -15.49 29.29 -19.16
CA PHE A 229 -16.96 29.28 -19.15
C PHE A 229 -17.49 28.18 -20.09
N THR A 230 -18.33 27.27 -19.61
CA THR A 230 -19.00 26.22 -20.41
C THR A 230 -20.23 25.66 -19.69
N ASP A 231 -21.09 24.96 -20.43
CA ASP A 231 -22.26 24.22 -19.93
C ASP A 231 -22.24 22.74 -20.36
N ALA A 232 -21.06 22.22 -20.72
CA ALA A 232 -20.85 20.88 -21.27
C ALA A 232 -19.68 20.15 -20.58
N PRO A 233 -19.65 18.79 -20.64
CA PRO A 233 -18.46 18.01 -20.30
C PRO A 233 -17.35 18.20 -21.35
N PHE A 234 -16.15 17.65 -21.07
CA PHE A 234 -14.98 17.75 -21.93
C PHE A 234 -14.53 16.42 -22.54
N HIS A 235 -14.01 16.47 -23.77
CA HIS A 235 -13.44 15.31 -24.45
C HIS A 235 -12.07 14.91 -23.88
N GLN A 236 -11.79 13.60 -23.86
CA GLN A 236 -10.59 13.00 -23.30
C GLN A 236 -9.73 12.28 -24.36
N ALA A 237 -8.47 11.99 -24.02
CA ALA A 237 -7.55 11.29 -24.91
C ALA A 237 -8.09 9.91 -25.31
N GLY A 238 -8.25 9.67 -26.62
CA GLY A 238 -8.88 8.49 -27.19
C GLY A 238 -10.19 8.79 -27.91
N ASP A 239 -10.92 9.84 -27.51
CA ASP A 239 -12.21 10.21 -28.12
C ASP A 239 -12.06 10.54 -29.61
N GLY A 240 -10.94 11.18 -30.00
CA GLY A 240 -10.63 11.57 -31.37
C GLY A 240 -10.70 10.41 -32.38
N ALA A 241 -10.60 9.17 -31.92
CA ALA A 241 -10.83 7.96 -32.71
C ALA A 241 -12.21 7.94 -33.41
N ALA A 242 -13.25 8.53 -32.80
CA ALA A 242 -14.57 8.66 -33.41
C ALA A 242 -14.56 9.54 -34.67
N GLY A 243 -13.75 10.61 -34.67
CA GLY A 243 -13.48 11.45 -35.85
C GLY A 243 -12.42 10.88 -36.81
N GLY A 244 -11.85 9.72 -36.50
CA GLY A 244 -10.78 9.08 -37.26
C GLY A 244 -9.39 9.67 -37.02
N ILE A 245 -9.20 10.38 -35.91
CA ILE A 245 -7.90 10.84 -35.41
C ILE A 245 -7.31 9.74 -34.54
N PHE A 246 -6.06 9.35 -34.80
CA PHE A 246 -5.35 8.28 -34.07
C PHE A 246 -3.91 8.66 -33.74
N THR A 247 -3.57 9.95 -33.83
CA THR A 247 -2.27 10.50 -33.42
C THR A 247 -2.47 11.01 -31.98
N PRO A 248 -1.86 10.42 -30.94
CA PRO A 248 -1.95 10.98 -29.59
C PRO A 248 -1.46 12.43 -29.58
N ASN A 249 -2.05 13.26 -28.72
CA ASN A 249 -1.63 14.65 -28.57
C ASN A 249 -0.16 14.72 -28.14
N ASN A 250 0.64 15.52 -28.85
CA ASN A 250 2.08 15.58 -28.61
C ASN A 250 2.49 16.58 -27.51
N GLY A 251 1.58 17.46 -27.06
CA GLY A 251 1.82 18.49 -26.05
C GLY A 251 2.42 19.81 -26.57
N ASP A 252 2.45 20.05 -27.89
CA ASP A 252 2.98 21.29 -28.51
C ASP A 252 1.93 22.37 -28.81
N ALA A 253 2.40 23.61 -28.95
CA ALA A 253 1.60 24.75 -29.37
C ALA A 253 1.36 24.72 -30.88
N PHE A 254 0.10 24.82 -31.32
CA PHE A 254 -0.28 24.60 -32.71
C PHE A 254 0.56 25.38 -33.75
N THR A 255 1.20 24.67 -34.68
CA THR A 255 0.98 24.86 -36.14
C THR A 255 1.69 23.79 -36.99
N PRO A 256 1.08 23.30 -38.10
CA PRO A 256 -0.09 23.86 -38.78
C PRO A 256 -1.34 22.97 -38.69
N GLY A 257 -2.27 23.34 -37.81
CA GLY A 257 -3.59 22.75 -37.66
C GLY A 257 -4.53 23.67 -36.86
N ASP A 258 -5.74 23.17 -36.59
CA ASP A 258 -6.82 23.79 -35.80
C ASP A 258 -7.37 22.81 -34.73
N GLY A 259 -6.52 21.86 -34.29
CA GLY A 259 -6.85 20.70 -33.46
C GLY A 259 -7.08 19.40 -34.24
N ALA A 260 -7.40 19.49 -35.54
CA ALA A 260 -7.88 18.36 -36.36
C ALA A 260 -6.82 17.31 -36.83
N LEU A 261 -5.63 17.25 -36.24
CA LEU A 261 -4.54 16.35 -36.66
C LEU A 261 -4.07 15.38 -35.56
N GLU A 262 -4.32 15.73 -34.31
CA GLU A 262 -3.94 14.98 -33.12
C GLU A 262 -5.13 14.93 -32.16
N ASP A 263 -5.10 13.97 -31.25
CA ASP A 263 -6.18 13.66 -30.31
C ASP A 263 -6.34 14.74 -29.23
N TYR A 264 -7.29 14.58 -28.33
CA TYR A 264 -7.35 15.38 -27.10
C TYR A 264 -6.18 14.98 -26.17
N PRO A 265 -5.69 15.89 -25.30
CA PRO A 265 -4.57 15.61 -24.40
C PRO A 265 -4.99 14.71 -23.24
N VAL A 266 -4.03 14.04 -22.61
CA VAL A 266 -4.23 13.47 -21.27
C VAL A 266 -4.11 14.59 -20.22
N ILE A 267 -4.81 14.46 -19.09
CA ILE A 267 -4.85 15.51 -18.06
C ILE A 267 -3.43 15.91 -17.58
N GLN A 268 -2.50 14.96 -17.47
CA GLN A 268 -1.10 15.25 -17.13
C GLN A 268 -0.38 16.21 -18.11
N GLN A 269 -0.77 16.26 -19.38
CA GLN A 269 -0.22 17.24 -20.35
C GLN A 269 -0.82 18.64 -20.11
N VAL A 270 -2.09 18.70 -19.70
CA VAL A 270 -2.77 19.95 -19.33
C VAL A 270 -2.16 20.50 -18.04
N LYS A 271 -1.97 19.64 -17.02
CA LYS A 271 -1.26 19.93 -15.77
C LYS A 271 0.13 20.51 -16.03
N ALA A 272 0.99 19.77 -16.73
CA ALA A 272 2.34 20.22 -17.07
C ALA A 272 2.39 21.53 -17.89
N ALA A 273 1.37 21.81 -18.70
CA ALA A 273 1.28 23.08 -19.43
C ALA A 273 0.83 24.24 -18.51
N LEU A 274 -0.10 24.01 -17.60
CA LEU A 274 -0.56 25.00 -16.62
C LEU A 274 0.53 25.33 -15.58
N GLU A 275 1.23 24.31 -15.08
CA GLU A 275 2.42 24.45 -14.22
C GLU A 275 3.49 25.29 -14.93
N ALA A 276 3.92 24.90 -16.13
CA ALA A 276 4.97 25.61 -16.89
C ALA A 276 4.56 27.01 -17.40
N ALA A 277 3.27 27.34 -17.35
CA ALA A 277 2.76 28.69 -17.61
C ALA A 277 2.44 29.48 -16.32
N ASN A 278 2.54 28.83 -15.15
CA ASN A 278 1.94 29.21 -13.88
C ASN A 278 0.51 29.77 -14.03
N ILE A 279 -0.45 28.97 -14.49
CA ILE A 279 -1.86 29.42 -14.66
C ILE A 279 -2.80 28.65 -13.74
N ILE A 280 -3.62 29.36 -12.98
CA ILE A 280 -4.75 28.78 -12.24
C ILE A 280 -6.01 28.83 -13.12
N PRO A 281 -6.67 27.69 -13.39
CA PRO A 281 -8.00 27.69 -13.99
C PRO A 281 -9.07 27.99 -12.94
N ILE A 282 -10.07 28.78 -13.33
CA ILE A 282 -11.33 28.94 -12.59
C ILE A 282 -12.44 28.43 -13.51
N PHE A 283 -12.98 27.26 -13.20
CA PHE A 283 -14.02 26.60 -13.95
C PHE A 283 -15.38 27.19 -13.56
N ALA A 284 -15.88 28.11 -14.38
CA ALA A 284 -17.18 28.74 -14.22
C ALA A 284 -18.23 27.94 -15.02
N ILE A 285 -18.84 26.96 -14.35
CA ILE A 285 -19.59 25.87 -14.97
C ILE A 285 -21.10 26.04 -14.81
N ALA A 286 -21.85 25.82 -15.88
CA ALA A 286 -23.30 25.67 -15.85
C ALA A 286 -23.70 24.21 -16.16
N GLY A 287 -24.99 23.90 -15.98
CA GLY A 287 -25.58 22.65 -16.51
C GLY A 287 -25.54 21.43 -15.57
N ASN A 288 -25.10 21.59 -14.32
CA ASN A 288 -24.88 20.50 -13.34
C ASN A 288 -23.66 19.60 -13.67
N TYR A 289 -22.62 20.15 -14.29
CA TYR A 289 -21.37 19.44 -14.59
C TYR A 289 -20.25 19.69 -13.57
N GLU A 290 -20.51 20.48 -12.52
CA GLU A 290 -19.51 20.97 -11.56
C GLU A 290 -18.62 19.87 -10.96
N SER A 291 -19.16 18.70 -10.59
CA SER A 291 -18.34 17.62 -10.02
C SER A 291 -17.29 17.10 -11.00
N ILE A 292 -17.60 16.97 -12.30
CA ILE A 292 -16.61 16.58 -13.33
C ILE A 292 -15.44 17.58 -13.38
N TYR A 293 -15.72 18.87 -13.16
CA TYR A 293 -14.70 19.91 -13.12
C TYR A 293 -13.95 20.00 -11.78
N ARG A 294 -14.55 19.58 -10.65
CA ARG A 294 -13.84 19.43 -9.37
C ARG A 294 -12.80 18.32 -9.45
N ASN A 295 -13.16 17.20 -10.06
CA ASN A 295 -12.24 16.06 -10.26
C ASN A 295 -11.10 16.47 -11.20
N LEU A 296 -11.40 17.22 -12.26
CA LEU A 296 -10.37 17.81 -13.12
C LEU A 296 -9.45 18.78 -12.34
N ALA A 297 -9.99 19.63 -11.46
CA ALA A 297 -9.19 20.55 -10.65
C ALA A 297 -8.24 19.79 -9.69
N ALA A 298 -8.73 18.72 -9.06
CA ALA A 298 -7.95 17.84 -8.20
C ALA A 298 -6.85 17.09 -8.99
N ASP A 299 -7.17 16.49 -10.14
CA ASP A 299 -6.18 15.84 -11.03
C ASP A 299 -5.10 16.84 -11.48
N LEU A 300 -5.51 18.07 -11.84
CA LEU A 300 -4.60 19.17 -12.18
C LEU A 300 -3.78 19.65 -10.98
N GLY A 301 -4.20 19.37 -9.75
CA GLY A 301 -3.60 19.87 -8.51
C GLY A 301 -3.66 21.40 -8.37
N ARG A 302 -4.59 22.06 -9.06
CA ARG A 302 -4.81 23.52 -9.01
C ARG A 302 -6.08 23.94 -9.76
N GLY A 303 -6.86 24.81 -9.13
CA GLY A 303 -7.98 25.53 -9.75
C GLY A 303 -9.30 25.38 -9.04
N GLU A 304 -10.18 26.37 -9.23
CA GLU A 304 -11.45 26.46 -8.50
C GLU A 304 -12.66 26.21 -9.40
N VAL A 305 -13.78 25.78 -8.80
CA VAL A 305 -15.00 25.42 -9.53
C VAL A 305 -16.20 26.17 -8.98
N VAL A 306 -16.72 27.11 -9.78
CA VAL A 306 -17.81 28.02 -9.38
C VAL A 306 -19.05 27.83 -10.24
N THR A 307 -20.20 27.62 -9.59
CA THR A 307 -21.49 27.41 -10.27
C THR A 307 -21.97 28.70 -10.97
N LEU A 308 -22.28 28.58 -12.25
CA LEU A 308 -23.06 29.57 -12.99
C LEU A 308 -24.54 29.23 -12.97
N THR A 309 -25.34 30.27 -12.72
CA THR A 309 -26.77 30.27 -13.07
C THR A 309 -26.96 30.00 -14.56
N ALA A 310 -27.98 29.24 -14.93
CA ALA A 310 -28.36 28.93 -16.33
C ALA A 310 -28.96 30.13 -17.12
N ASP A 311 -28.50 31.34 -16.83
CA ASP A 311 -28.59 32.53 -17.69
C ASP A 311 -27.35 33.45 -17.55
N SER A 312 -26.28 32.96 -16.91
CA SER A 312 -25.02 33.63 -16.55
C SER A 312 -25.20 34.94 -15.78
N SER A 313 -26.29 35.10 -15.02
CA SER A 313 -26.57 36.35 -14.31
C SER A 313 -25.72 36.57 -13.05
N ASN A 314 -25.21 35.50 -12.42
CA ASN A 314 -24.29 35.55 -11.26
C ASN A 314 -22.79 35.64 -11.63
N ILE A 315 -22.43 35.64 -12.91
CA ILE A 315 -21.03 35.54 -13.40
C ILE A 315 -20.05 36.58 -12.78
N VAL A 316 -20.53 37.75 -12.33
CA VAL A 316 -19.66 38.74 -11.68
C VAL A 316 -19.27 38.30 -10.26
N ASP A 317 -20.19 37.67 -9.55
CA ASP A 317 -20.02 37.27 -8.16
C ASP A 317 -19.24 35.94 -8.11
N ALA A 318 -19.57 34.98 -8.98
CA ALA A 318 -18.85 33.70 -9.13
C ALA A 318 -17.36 33.86 -9.49
N ILE A 319 -17.01 34.84 -10.33
CA ILE A 319 -15.59 35.13 -10.66
C ILE A 319 -14.85 35.78 -9.47
N LEU A 320 -15.55 36.47 -8.57
CA LEU A 320 -14.95 37.00 -7.35
C LEU A 320 -14.75 35.89 -6.31
N GLU A 321 -15.73 35.01 -6.16
CA GLU A 321 -15.73 33.84 -5.26
C GLU A 321 -14.53 32.93 -5.56
N GLY A 322 -14.44 32.41 -6.80
CA GLY A 322 -13.33 31.57 -7.23
C GLY A 322 -11.99 32.29 -7.43
N LEU A 323 -11.90 33.60 -7.16
CA LEU A 323 -10.64 34.34 -7.02
C LEU A 323 -10.25 34.54 -5.55
N ASP A 324 -11.21 34.64 -4.64
CA ASP A 324 -11.00 34.70 -3.19
C ASP A 324 -10.45 33.34 -2.71
N GLU A 325 -11.06 32.25 -3.20
CA GLU A 325 -10.62 30.87 -3.02
C GLU A 325 -9.23 30.66 -3.65
N ALA A 326 -9.08 30.92 -4.96
CA ALA A 326 -7.81 30.77 -5.70
C ALA A 326 -6.69 31.78 -5.33
N THR A 327 -6.86 32.59 -4.29
CA THR A 327 -5.80 33.43 -3.68
C THR A 327 -5.81 33.37 -2.15
N THR A 328 -6.47 32.36 -1.58
CA THR A 328 -6.29 32.02 -0.15
C THR A 328 -4.94 31.36 0.02
N THR A 329 -4.21 31.76 1.07
CA THR A 329 -2.83 31.32 1.25
C THR A 329 -2.76 29.84 1.63
N HIS A 330 -1.90 29.09 0.95
CA HIS A 330 -1.66 27.67 1.14
C HIS A 330 -0.15 27.48 1.34
N ILE A 331 0.23 26.69 2.35
CA ILE A 331 1.63 26.38 2.70
C ILE A 331 1.62 24.96 3.25
N GLU A 332 2.31 24.05 2.59
CA GLU A 332 2.23 22.60 2.81
C GLU A 332 3.25 22.11 3.85
N ASP A 333 4.40 22.79 3.99
CA ASP A 333 5.53 22.34 4.80
C ASP A 333 5.86 23.31 5.95
N ALA A 334 6.32 22.76 7.08
CA ALA A 334 6.76 23.57 8.23
C ALA A 334 8.01 23.00 8.92
N GLU A 335 9.02 23.85 9.11
CA GLU A 335 10.18 23.57 9.96
C GLU A 335 10.16 24.44 11.23
N GLY A 336 10.19 23.79 12.40
CA GLY A 336 10.54 24.38 13.69
C GLY A 336 12.03 24.71 13.79
N GLY A 337 12.57 24.89 15.01
CA GLY A 337 13.93 25.38 15.22
C GLY A 337 14.72 24.64 16.30
N HIS A 338 15.12 25.38 17.33
CA HIS A 338 15.85 24.85 18.50
C HIS A 338 15.03 24.99 19.81
N GLY A 339 13.70 24.99 19.70
CA GLY A 339 12.75 25.39 20.73
C GLY A 339 12.19 24.23 21.57
N ASN A 340 10.88 24.30 21.81
CA ASN A 340 10.01 23.21 22.20
C ASN A 340 8.72 23.45 21.39
N ASP A 341 8.84 23.26 20.08
CA ASP A 341 7.98 23.85 19.07
C ASP A 341 6.65 23.10 18.95
N THR A 342 5.61 23.76 18.45
CA THR A 342 4.32 23.13 18.12
C THR A 342 3.98 23.41 16.67
N LEU A 343 4.01 22.36 15.85
CA LEU A 343 3.71 22.40 14.42
C LEU A 343 2.38 21.70 14.16
N ARG A 344 1.53 22.30 13.33
CA ARG A 344 0.20 21.80 13.01
C ARG A 344 -0.08 21.94 11.51
N GLY A 345 -0.37 20.81 10.87
CA GLY A 345 -0.80 20.71 9.47
C GLY A 345 -2.27 21.12 9.26
N GLY A 346 -2.74 20.92 8.03
CA GLY A 346 -3.98 21.45 7.45
C GLY A 346 -4.98 20.39 7.04
N SER A 347 -5.14 20.22 5.73
CA SER A 347 -6.05 19.28 5.06
C SER A 347 -5.35 18.41 4.00
N ASP A 348 -4.03 18.46 3.98
CA ASP A 348 -3.16 18.34 2.82
C ASP A 348 -1.92 17.53 3.24
N ASP A 349 -1.20 16.90 2.32
CA ASP A 349 -0.10 15.96 2.65
C ASP A 349 1.15 16.69 3.17
N ASN A 350 1.15 17.14 4.44
CA ASN A 350 2.14 18.07 4.98
C ASN A 350 3.44 17.39 5.45
N HIS A 351 4.60 18.04 5.28
CA HIS A 351 5.85 17.63 5.94
C HIS A 351 6.21 18.60 7.09
N LEU A 352 6.20 18.07 8.32
CA LEU A 352 6.52 18.79 9.56
C LEU A 352 7.87 18.33 10.15
N TRP A 353 8.77 19.26 10.47
CA TRP A 353 10.05 18.99 11.13
C TRP A 353 10.21 19.77 12.46
N GLY A 354 10.57 19.11 13.56
CA GLY A 354 10.87 19.77 14.85
C GLY A 354 12.34 20.17 15.07
N HIS A 355 13.28 19.48 14.40
CA HIS A 355 14.75 19.67 14.45
C HIS A 355 15.46 19.39 15.79
N ASP A 356 15.35 20.24 16.81
CA ASP A 356 16.15 20.20 18.06
C ASP A 356 15.32 20.74 19.27
N GLY A 357 14.39 19.96 19.83
CA GLY A 357 13.52 20.45 20.91
C GLY A 357 12.90 19.38 21.82
N HIS A 358 11.59 19.49 22.06
CA HIS A 358 10.69 18.54 22.75
C HIS A 358 9.30 18.72 22.15
N ASP A 359 9.20 18.41 20.86
CA ASP A 359 8.30 19.13 19.96
C ASP A 359 6.95 18.42 19.78
N LEU A 360 5.92 19.17 19.38
CA LEU A 360 4.56 18.66 19.17
C LEU A 360 4.18 18.85 17.71
N LEU A 361 4.27 17.77 16.93
CA LEU A 361 3.91 17.75 15.51
C LEU A 361 2.53 17.09 15.36
N LEU A 362 1.60 17.77 14.69
CA LEU A 362 0.20 17.39 14.53
C LEU A 362 -0.20 17.49 13.05
N GLY A 363 -0.26 16.38 12.33
CA GLY A 363 -0.64 16.35 10.92
C GLY A 363 -2.05 16.90 10.65
N MET A 364 -3.06 16.31 11.32
CA MET A 364 -4.51 16.60 11.23
C MET A 364 -5.25 15.76 10.19
N LEU A 365 -5.26 16.15 8.92
CA LEU A 365 -5.85 15.42 7.79
C LEU A 365 -4.88 15.57 6.62
N GLY A 366 -4.60 14.47 5.90
CA GLY A 366 -3.51 14.40 4.91
C GLY A 366 -2.74 13.10 5.10
N ASN A 367 -1.81 12.79 4.21
CA ASN A 367 -0.85 11.68 4.38
C ASN A 367 0.46 12.23 4.97
N ASP A 368 0.40 12.62 6.23
CA ASP A 368 1.37 13.54 6.84
C ASP A 368 2.74 12.89 7.10
N LYS A 369 3.81 13.68 6.95
CA LYS A 369 5.18 13.24 7.17
C LYS A 369 5.84 13.98 8.32
N LEU A 370 6.22 13.26 9.38
CA LEU A 370 6.59 13.84 10.67
C LEU A 370 8.04 13.51 11.07
N GLU A 371 8.89 14.53 11.20
CA GLU A 371 10.31 14.43 11.60
C GLU A 371 10.59 15.22 12.89
N GLY A 372 10.36 14.59 14.06
CA GLY A 372 10.56 15.25 15.37
C GLY A 372 11.94 15.88 15.56
N GLY A 373 13.01 15.18 15.24
CA GLY A 373 14.38 15.72 15.32
C GLY A 373 15.14 15.18 16.53
N ARG A 374 15.65 16.03 17.43
CA ARG A 374 16.25 15.59 18.70
C ARG A 374 15.47 16.09 19.88
N GLY A 375 14.83 15.19 20.63
CA GLY A 375 14.17 15.59 21.85
C GLY A 375 13.59 14.47 22.69
N ASN A 376 12.28 14.55 22.88
CA ASN A 376 11.38 13.55 23.47
C ASN A 376 10.01 13.90 22.90
N ASP A 377 9.89 13.75 21.59
CA ASP A 377 8.94 14.53 20.80
C ASP A 377 7.56 13.85 20.80
N THR A 378 6.53 14.52 20.32
CA THR A 378 5.16 13.99 20.26
C THR A 378 4.63 14.18 18.84
N LEU A 379 4.59 13.08 18.09
CA LEU A 379 4.15 13.02 16.71
C LEU A 379 2.73 12.43 16.69
N SER A 380 1.78 13.16 16.14
CA SER A 380 0.44 12.67 15.80
C SER A 380 0.21 12.97 14.33
N GLY A 381 -0.09 11.97 13.51
CA GLY A 381 -0.60 12.20 12.15
C GLY A 381 -2.03 12.72 12.22
N GLY A 382 -3.00 11.88 11.87
CA GLY A 382 -4.39 12.09 12.27
C GLY A 382 -5.39 11.27 11.48
N VAL A 383 -5.58 11.64 10.21
CA VAL A 383 -6.54 11.02 9.29
C VAL A 383 -5.95 10.96 7.88
N GLY A 384 -5.17 9.92 7.62
CA GLY A 384 -4.70 9.55 6.28
C GLY A 384 -3.86 8.28 6.29
N GLN A 385 -2.66 8.34 5.71
CA GLN A 385 -1.64 7.29 5.79
C GLN A 385 -0.31 7.90 6.24
N ASP A 386 -0.20 8.13 7.55
CA ASP A 386 0.83 9.02 8.07
C ASP A 386 2.18 8.31 8.25
N THR A 387 3.26 9.07 8.14
CA THR A 387 4.64 8.58 8.15
C THR A 387 5.53 9.35 9.13
N ALA A 388 5.81 8.76 10.29
CA ALA A 388 6.85 9.27 11.19
C ALA A 388 8.24 8.76 10.78
N VAL A 389 9.26 9.62 10.79
CA VAL A 389 10.61 9.30 10.29
C VAL A 389 11.67 9.50 11.38
N PHE A 390 12.51 8.49 11.56
CA PHE A 390 13.58 8.46 12.57
C PHE A 390 14.92 8.11 11.89
N ALA A 391 15.94 8.95 12.06
CA ALA A 391 17.24 8.72 11.45
C ALA A 391 18.00 7.64 12.22
N GLY A 392 18.46 6.57 11.57
CA GLY A 392 19.10 5.41 12.20
C GLY A 392 18.47 4.08 11.82
N GLN A 393 19.05 2.97 12.26
CA GLN A 393 18.51 1.63 11.97
C GLN A 393 17.52 1.22 13.07
N TRP A 394 16.49 0.43 12.74
CA TRP A 394 15.52 -0.13 13.72
C TRP A 394 16.18 -0.61 15.03
N ARG A 395 17.24 -1.43 14.93
CA ARG A 395 18.01 -1.99 16.06
C ARG A 395 18.64 -0.94 17.00
N ASP A 396 18.77 0.31 16.56
CA ASP A 396 19.28 1.40 17.36
C ASP A 396 18.23 1.94 18.35
N PHE A 397 16.96 1.51 18.28
CA PHE A 397 15.86 1.95 19.13
C PHE A 397 15.36 0.85 20.10
N ASP A 398 14.75 1.25 21.22
CA ASP A 398 13.88 0.41 22.06
C ASP A 398 12.43 0.87 21.85
N ALA A 399 11.53 -0.02 21.44
CA ALA A 399 10.11 0.28 21.23
C ALA A 399 9.23 -0.21 22.39
N SER A 400 8.18 0.55 22.73
CA SER A 400 7.10 0.08 23.62
C SER A 400 5.77 0.77 23.35
N LEU A 401 4.68 0.01 23.26
CA LEU A 401 3.31 0.51 23.07
C LEU A 401 2.58 0.62 24.42
N ALA A 402 1.90 1.74 24.68
CA ALA A 402 1.19 1.95 25.94
C ALA A 402 -0.06 2.85 25.80
N ALA A 403 -1.24 2.22 25.79
CA ALA A 403 -2.52 2.87 25.47
C ALA A 403 -2.48 3.50 24.08
N ASP A 404 -2.13 2.66 23.12
CA ASP A 404 -2.15 2.86 21.66
C ASP A 404 -1.13 3.88 21.12
N VAL A 405 -0.58 4.75 21.98
CA VAL A 405 0.65 5.52 21.74
C VAL A 405 1.88 4.61 21.76
N LEU A 406 2.68 4.64 20.68
CA LEU A 406 4.01 4.06 20.60
C LEU A 406 5.03 5.00 21.26
N THR A 407 6.01 4.46 21.97
CA THR A 407 7.21 5.20 22.38
C THR A 407 8.43 4.50 21.80
N LEU A 408 9.22 5.22 21.00
CA LEU A 408 10.52 4.81 20.50
C LEU A 408 11.62 5.49 21.31
N THR A 409 12.70 4.79 21.65
CA THR A 409 13.79 5.36 22.46
C THR A 409 15.14 5.01 21.85
N ASP A 410 15.86 6.02 21.40
CA ASP A 410 17.17 5.85 20.77
C ASP A 410 18.25 5.44 21.78
N ARG A 411 18.97 4.36 21.46
CA ARG A 411 20.03 3.75 22.30
C ARG A 411 21.43 4.29 21.97
N ARG A 412 21.57 5.13 20.94
CA ARG A 412 22.85 5.73 20.52
C ARG A 412 23.29 6.81 21.52
N VAL A 413 24.59 7.09 21.56
CA VAL A 413 25.18 8.03 22.55
C VAL A 413 24.93 9.50 22.17
N ASP A 414 24.69 9.71 20.88
CA ASP A 414 24.34 10.92 20.15
C ASP A 414 22.99 10.78 19.45
N GLY A 415 22.12 9.93 20.02
CA GLY A 415 20.79 9.61 19.50
C GLY A 415 19.76 10.75 19.62
N GLN A 416 18.62 10.57 18.96
CA GLN A 416 17.56 11.56 18.81
C GLN A 416 16.78 11.77 20.12
N GLY A 417 16.21 10.72 20.73
CA GLY A 417 15.40 10.96 21.92
C GLY A 417 14.65 9.75 22.49
N SER A 418 13.48 10.06 23.04
CA SER A 418 12.50 9.12 23.59
C SER A 418 11.10 9.64 23.26
N ASP A 419 10.66 9.31 22.06
CA ASP A 419 9.66 10.06 21.31
C ASP A 419 8.34 9.28 21.25
N GLN A 420 7.23 9.99 21.31
CA GLN A 420 5.87 9.45 21.35
C GLN A 420 5.23 9.59 19.96
N VAL A 421 4.63 8.51 19.48
CA VAL A 421 3.94 8.45 18.19
C VAL A 421 2.52 7.93 18.43
N ASP A 422 1.53 8.72 18.05
CA ASP A 422 0.09 8.42 18.07
C ASP A 422 -0.47 8.61 16.65
N THR A 423 -1.57 7.94 16.30
CA THR A 423 -2.24 8.07 14.98
C THR A 423 -1.27 8.14 13.78
N VAL A 424 -0.40 7.14 13.62
CA VAL A 424 0.56 7.02 12.50
C VAL A 424 0.68 5.57 12.06
N GLU A 425 0.50 5.31 10.77
CA GLU A 425 0.50 3.98 10.17
C GLU A 425 1.92 3.49 9.86
N THR A 426 2.79 4.39 9.38
CA THR A 426 4.12 4.06 8.85
C THR A 426 5.25 4.68 9.67
N ILE A 427 6.24 3.87 10.03
CA ILE A 427 7.47 4.29 10.71
C ILE A 427 8.66 4.04 9.78
N THR A 428 9.45 5.09 9.49
CA THR A 428 10.61 5.01 8.59
C THR A 428 11.93 5.12 9.35
N PHE A 429 12.86 4.23 9.00
CA PHE A 429 14.24 4.14 9.48
C PHE A 429 15.22 4.13 8.28
N ASP A 430 16.53 4.30 8.52
CA ASP A 430 17.61 4.19 7.52
C ASP A 430 17.57 2.88 6.70
N ASN A 431 16.93 1.84 7.23
CA ASN A 431 16.81 0.51 6.62
C ASN A 431 15.45 0.22 5.95
N GLY A 432 14.49 1.14 5.97
CA GLY A 432 13.19 1.00 5.29
C GLY A 432 12.03 1.67 6.03
N SER A 433 10.85 1.62 5.40
CA SER A 433 9.57 2.04 5.99
C SER A 433 8.76 0.80 6.37
N PHE A 434 8.12 0.83 7.54
CA PHE A 434 7.50 -0.34 8.16
C PHE A 434 6.19 0.06 8.86
N ALA A 435 5.15 -0.78 8.78
CA ALA A 435 3.89 -0.52 9.47
C ALA A 435 4.07 -0.56 11.01
N LEU A 436 3.35 0.31 11.74
CA LEU A 436 3.44 0.48 13.20
C LEU A 436 3.45 -0.85 13.98
N ALA A 437 2.60 -1.80 13.60
CA ALA A 437 2.50 -3.11 14.24
C ALA A 437 3.77 -3.97 14.16
N SER A 438 4.61 -3.74 13.14
CA SER A 438 5.85 -4.51 12.90
C SER A 438 7.09 -3.95 13.62
N VAL A 439 7.02 -2.71 14.12
CA VAL A 439 8.10 -2.05 14.90
C VAL A 439 7.90 -2.19 16.42
N LEU A 440 7.19 -3.23 16.85
CA LEU A 440 7.02 -3.61 18.25
C LEU A 440 7.90 -4.83 18.54
N ASN A 441 8.90 -4.73 19.43
CA ASN A 441 9.76 -5.87 19.74
C ASN A 441 9.00 -6.99 20.48
N VAL A 442 8.86 -8.16 19.84
CA VAL A 442 8.26 -9.38 20.36
C VAL A 442 9.35 -10.44 20.56
N GLY A 443 10.07 -10.33 21.68
CA GLY A 443 11.24 -11.16 21.97
C GLY A 443 11.02 -12.69 21.91
N PRO A 444 12.11 -13.47 21.75
CA PRO A 444 12.07 -14.68 20.93
C PRO A 444 11.43 -15.92 21.58
N VAL A 445 11.01 -16.85 20.71
CA VAL A 445 10.38 -18.12 21.06
C VAL A 445 11.34 -19.28 20.70
N ALA A 446 12.21 -19.62 21.64
CA ALA A 446 13.14 -20.74 21.48
C ALA A 446 12.45 -22.11 21.68
N GLN A 447 12.81 -23.10 20.86
CA GLN A 447 12.24 -24.45 20.83
C GLN A 447 13.27 -25.53 21.20
N ASP A 448 12.80 -26.67 21.73
CA ASP A 448 13.67 -27.79 22.12
C ASP A 448 14.25 -28.54 20.90
N ASP A 449 15.57 -28.72 20.88
CA ASP A 449 16.27 -29.45 19.83
C ASP A 449 16.47 -30.93 20.14
N VAL A 450 16.44 -31.75 19.07
CA VAL A 450 16.88 -33.15 19.12
C VAL A 450 17.95 -33.38 18.06
N GLY A 451 19.20 -33.44 18.49
CA GLY A 451 20.32 -33.80 17.62
C GLY A 451 20.31 -35.28 17.23
N THR A 452 20.93 -35.58 16.09
CA THR A 452 20.96 -36.94 15.51
C THR A 452 21.44 -37.97 16.54
N SER A 453 20.68 -39.07 16.71
CA SER A 453 21.04 -40.12 17.68
C SER A 453 22.38 -40.79 17.35
N LEU A 454 23.14 -41.10 18.39
CA LEU A 454 24.53 -41.55 18.30
C LEU A 454 24.69 -42.95 18.91
N VAL A 455 25.52 -43.78 18.28
CA VAL A 455 25.76 -45.16 18.73
C VAL A 455 27.17 -45.28 19.31
N GLU A 456 27.28 -45.93 20.46
CA GLU A 456 28.57 -46.26 21.09
C GLU A 456 29.44 -47.10 20.14
N GLY A 457 30.69 -46.68 19.97
CA GLY A 457 31.70 -47.41 19.20
C GLY A 457 32.72 -48.11 20.11
N SER A 458 33.39 -49.14 19.59
CA SER A 458 34.31 -49.98 20.37
C SER A 458 35.36 -49.18 21.17
N SER A 459 35.65 -49.67 22.37
CA SER A 459 36.52 -49.06 23.41
C SER A 459 37.99 -48.74 23.03
N THR A 460 38.37 -48.81 21.76
CA THR A 460 39.73 -48.56 21.26
C THR A 460 39.81 -47.60 20.07
N ALA A 461 38.70 -47.02 19.60
CA ALA A 461 38.65 -46.13 18.43
C ALA A 461 38.47 -44.64 18.84
N PRO A 462 39.51 -43.79 18.77
CA PRO A 462 39.38 -42.35 18.93
C PRO A 462 38.97 -41.73 17.57
N GLY A 463 37.74 -41.24 17.49
CA GLY A 463 37.11 -40.78 16.24
C GLY A 463 35.65 -41.24 16.16
N VAL A 464 34.89 -40.84 17.18
CA VAL A 464 33.48 -41.22 17.40
C VAL A 464 32.58 -40.41 16.44
N PRO A 465 31.41 -40.91 16.00
CA PRO A 465 30.44 -40.09 15.26
C PRO A 465 30.13 -38.76 15.96
N THR A 466 30.02 -37.71 15.16
CA THR A 466 29.64 -36.36 15.60
C THR A 466 28.23 -36.05 15.14
N ALA A 467 27.38 -35.56 16.04
CA ALA A 467 26.14 -34.89 15.64
C ALA A 467 26.46 -33.43 15.27
N GLN A 468 25.83 -32.93 14.21
CA GLN A 468 25.95 -31.56 13.72
C GLN A 468 24.55 -31.08 13.33
N GLY A 469 24.32 -29.78 13.48
CA GLY A 469 23.06 -29.14 13.19
C GLY A 469 23.11 -27.67 13.61
N ASP A 470 21.95 -27.09 13.83
CA ASP A 470 21.73 -25.70 14.22
C ASP A 470 20.63 -25.68 15.28
N VAL A 471 20.75 -24.82 16.30
CA VAL A 471 19.76 -24.63 17.39
C VAL A 471 18.81 -23.45 17.15
N LEU A 472 18.99 -22.72 16.04
CA LEU A 472 18.12 -21.61 15.65
C LEU A 472 17.19 -21.98 14.48
N ALA A 473 17.29 -23.20 13.93
CA ALA A 473 16.58 -23.63 12.72
C ALA A 473 15.08 -23.95 12.93
N ASN A 474 14.63 -23.93 14.17
CA ASN A 474 13.28 -24.18 14.67
C ASN A 474 12.79 -23.08 15.64
N ASP A 475 13.65 -22.10 15.94
CA ASP A 475 13.32 -20.94 16.76
C ASP A 475 12.59 -19.89 15.92
N SER A 476 11.73 -19.10 16.56
CA SER A 476 11.01 -18.02 15.89
C SER A 476 10.93 -16.75 16.71
N ASP A 477 10.73 -15.64 16.03
CA ASP A 477 10.58 -14.30 16.56
C ASP A 477 9.69 -13.53 15.57
N ALA A 478 8.78 -12.68 16.04
CA ALA A 478 7.80 -12.06 15.16
C ALA A 478 8.44 -10.99 14.25
N ASN A 479 9.45 -10.29 14.75
CA ASN A 479 10.14 -9.23 14.02
C ASN A 479 11.17 -9.79 13.01
N LEU A 480 11.62 -11.03 13.22
CA LEU A 480 12.47 -11.77 12.26
C LEU A 480 11.75 -12.06 10.93
N ALA A 481 10.41 -12.13 10.92
CA ALA A 481 9.63 -12.33 9.70
C ALA A 481 9.53 -11.05 8.84
N THR A 482 9.72 -9.86 9.44
CA THR A 482 9.58 -8.58 8.74
C THR A 482 10.81 -8.31 7.86
N VAL A 483 10.66 -8.53 6.55
CA VAL A 483 11.72 -8.31 5.55
C VAL A 483 12.21 -6.86 5.61
N GLY A 484 13.54 -6.68 5.64
CA GLY A 484 14.18 -5.36 5.70
C GLY A 484 14.37 -4.78 7.11
N LEU A 485 13.60 -5.23 8.11
CA LEU A 485 13.66 -4.72 9.49
C LEU A 485 15.04 -4.93 10.14
N GLY A 486 15.75 -6.00 9.74
CA GLY A 486 17.14 -6.25 10.13
C GLY A 486 17.34 -7.00 11.46
N GLU A 487 16.27 -7.58 12.01
CA GLU A 487 16.29 -8.40 13.21
C GLU A 487 17.16 -9.67 13.02
N THR A 488 17.77 -10.18 14.10
CA THR A 488 18.55 -11.43 14.05
C THR A 488 18.45 -12.22 15.34
N LEU A 489 18.23 -13.53 15.25
CA LEU A 489 18.43 -14.45 16.37
C LEU A 489 19.90 -14.84 16.52
N GLN A 490 20.38 -14.88 17.77
CA GLN A 490 21.74 -15.29 18.10
C GLN A 490 21.79 -16.09 19.41
N VAL A 491 22.71 -17.06 19.51
CA VAL A 491 22.93 -17.79 20.76
C VAL A 491 23.81 -16.96 21.70
N ALA A 492 23.22 -16.47 22.79
CA ALA A 492 23.89 -15.70 23.83
C ALA A 492 24.55 -16.55 24.94
N GLY A 493 24.41 -17.88 24.92
CA GLY A 493 25.17 -18.75 25.83
C GLY A 493 24.69 -20.21 25.88
N LEU A 494 25.52 -21.06 26.49
CA LEU A 494 25.30 -22.50 26.60
C LEU A 494 25.68 -23.02 28.00
N ARG A 495 25.01 -24.09 28.47
CA ARG A 495 25.39 -24.80 29.70
C ARG A 495 24.97 -26.28 29.67
N THR A 496 25.57 -27.11 30.52
CA THR A 496 25.19 -28.53 30.66
C THR A 496 23.94 -28.72 31.54
N GLY A 497 23.09 -29.68 31.18
CA GLY A 497 21.85 -30.02 31.85
C GLY A 497 20.62 -29.26 31.37
N ASN A 498 19.45 -29.67 31.88
CA ASN A 498 18.12 -29.13 31.61
C ASN A 498 17.94 -27.65 32.02
N LEU A 499 16.81 -27.02 31.63
CA LEU A 499 16.44 -25.63 31.96
C LEU A 499 16.38 -25.35 33.48
N GLY A 500 16.17 -26.37 34.32
CA GLY A 500 16.27 -26.29 35.78
C GLY A 500 17.67 -26.49 36.38
N ALA A 501 18.71 -26.72 35.58
CA ALA A 501 20.05 -27.03 36.07
C ALA A 501 20.79 -25.79 36.62
N GLY A 502 21.42 -25.96 37.79
CA GLY A 502 22.23 -24.91 38.42
C GLY A 502 23.66 -24.88 37.87
N GLY A 503 24.00 -23.84 37.12
CA GLY A 503 25.34 -23.61 36.57
C GLY A 503 25.56 -22.16 36.17
N ALA A 504 26.78 -21.83 35.73
CA ALA A 504 27.04 -20.57 35.04
C ALA A 504 26.87 -20.77 33.53
N TRP A 505 26.27 -19.80 32.86
CA TRP A 505 26.28 -19.74 31.40
C TRP A 505 27.72 -19.58 30.88
N LEU A 506 28.05 -20.32 29.84
CA LEU A 506 29.32 -20.25 29.13
C LEU A 506 29.10 -19.53 27.78
N ALA A 507 30.11 -18.79 27.33
CA ALA A 507 30.07 -18.12 26.03
C ALA A 507 30.13 -19.13 24.88
N VAL A 508 29.48 -18.77 23.77
CA VAL A 508 29.50 -19.51 22.50
C VAL A 508 30.90 -19.65 21.91
N GLY A 509 31.07 -20.64 21.04
CA GLY A 509 32.36 -21.12 20.54
C GLY A 509 33.20 -21.87 21.58
N GLY A 510 32.72 -21.99 22.82
CA GLY A 510 33.35 -22.77 23.89
C GLY A 510 32.87 -24.23 23.94
N VAL A 511 33.80 -25.15 24.22
CA VAL A 511 33.47 -26.58 24.43
C VAL A 511 32.81 -26.77 25.79
N VAL A 512 31.57 -27.25 25.81
CA VAL A 512 30.82 -27.62 27.02
C VAL A 512 30.81 -29.13 27.19
N GLN A 513 31.32 -29.60 28.33
CA GLN A 513 31.43 -31.03 28.65
C GLN A 513 30.11 -31.57 29.23
N GLY A 514 29.67 -32.71 28.73
CA GLY A 514 28.56 -33.50 29.25
C GLY A 514 29.03 -34.69 30.10
N SER A 515 28.19 -35.72 30.18
CA SER A 515 28.44 -36.98 30.88
C SER A 515 29.01 -38.06 29.97
N TYR A 516 28.68 -38.00 28.68
CA TYR A 516 29.02 -38.99 27.64
C TYR A 516 29.83 -38.39 26.49
N GLY A 517 29.80 -37.07 26.31
CA GLY A 517 30.53 -36.36 25.27
C GLY A 517 30.67 -34.87 25.54
N SER A 518 30.84 -34.06 24.49
CA SER A 518 30.91 -32.61 24.59
C SER A 518 30.36 -31.90 23.36
N VAL A 519 29.66 -30.79 23.57
CA VAL A 519 29.11 -29.91 22.54
C VAL A 519 29.93 -28.63 22.39
N THR A 520 29.91 -28.03 21.21
CA THR A 520 30.20 -26.60 20.98
C THR A 520 29.04 -26.02 20.17
N VAL A 521 28.51 -24.87 20.58
CA VAL A 521 27.49 -24.10 19.84
C VAL A 521 28.08 -22.72 19.57
N GLN A 522 27.90 -22.20 18.35
CA GLN A 522 28.38 -20.88 17.91
C GLN A 522 27.30 -19.80 18.14
N ALA A 523 27.62 -18.54 17.83
CA ALA A 523 26.63 -17.45 17.90
C ALA A 523 25.54 -17.58 16.84
N ASP A 524 25.90 -18.12 15.66
CA ASP A 524 25.04 -18.39 14.50
C ASP A 524 24.21 -19.68 14.64
N GLY A 525 23.99 -20.17 15.86
CA GLY A 525 23.23 -21.38 16.14
C GLY A 525 23.93 -22.71 15.81
N SER A 526 24.91 -22.71 14.89
CA SER A 526 25.57 -23.93 14.44
C SER A 526 26.26 -24.69 15.58
N TYR A 527 26.07 -26.02 15.62
CA TYR A 527 26.59 -26.87 16.69
C TYR A 527 27.33 -28.11 16.21
N VAL A 528 28.26 -28.58 17.05
CA VAL A 528 28.93 -29.87 16.92
C VAL A 528 28.97 -30.57 18.29
N TYR A 529 28.33 -31.73 18.41
CA TYR A 529 28.50 -32.63 19.56
C TYR A 529 29.37 -33.83 19.17
N SER A 530 30.34 -34.14 20.03
CA SER A 530 31.22 -35.30 19.92
C SER A 530 31.01 -36.21 21.12
N LEU A 531 30.52 -37.42 20.88
CA LEU A 531 30.46 -38.49 21.88
C LEU A 531 31.88 -38.99 22.22
N ASP A 532 32.15 -39.39 23.46
CA ASP A 532 33.46 -39.94 23.87
C ASP A 532 33.33 -41.37 24.42
N ASN A 533 33.65 -42.34 23.56
CA ASN A 533 33.72 -43.77 23.88
C ASN A 533 34.85 -44.13 24.88
N THR A 534 35.70 -43.19 25.29
CA THR A 534 36.71 -43.39 26.34
C THR A 534 36.20 -43.07 27.75
N LEU A 535 35.04 -42.41 27.87
CA LEU A 535 34.41 -42.12 29.15
C LEU A 535 33.78 -43.38 29.77
N ALA A 536 33.96 -43.51 31.08
CA ALA A 536 33.44 -44.64 31.86
C ALA A 536 31.91 -44.65 32.03
N ALA A 537 31.21 -43.57 31.61
CA ALA A 537 29.76 -43.53 31.54
C ALA A 537 29.26 -44.17 30.23
N THR A 538 29.89 -43.83 29.10
CA THR A 538 29.63 -44.41 27.77
C THR A 538 29.89 -45.92 27.79
N GLN A 539 31.06 -46.33 28.28
CA GLN A 539 31.46 -47.75 28.44
C GLN A 539 30.63 -48.57 29.46
N ALA A 540 29.62 -47.98 30.08
CA ALA A 540 28.71 -48.66 31.01
C ALA A 540 27.31 -48.92 30.40
N LEU A 541 27.07 -48.47 29.16
CA LEU A 541 25.86 -48.77 28.41
C LEU A 541 25.87 -50.24 27.93
N ASN A 542 24.69 -50.83 27.80
CA ASN A 542 24.49 -52.19 27.34
C ASN A 542 23.77 -52.19 25.98
N ASP A 543 23.73 -53.34 25.32
CA ASP A 543 22.98 -53.55 24.08
C ASP A 543 21.51 -53.14 24.24
N GLY A 544 21.10 -52.08 23.54
CA GLY A 544 19.74 -51.56 23.60
C GLY A 544 19.44 -50.65 24.80
N ASP A 545 20.41 -50.30 25.64
CA ASP A 545 20.28 -49.12 26.49
C ASP A 545 20.28 -47.86 25.61
N VAL A 546 19.38 -46.93 25.88
CA VAL A 546 19.37 -45.58 25.30
C VAL A 546 19.34 -44.57 26.44
N VAL A 547 20.25 -43.60 26.41
CA VAL A 547 20.38 -42.53 27.41
C VAL A 547 20.39 -41.17 26.72
N GLN A 548 19.86 -40.14 27.36
CA GLN A 548 19.82 -38.79 26.81
C GLN A 548 20.84 -37.88 27.51
N GLU A 549 21.69 -37.22 26.73
CA GLU A 549 22.52 -36.08 27.13
C GLU A 549 21.74 -34.78 26.82
N VAL A 550 21.80 -33.78 27.72
CA VAL A 550 21.03 -32.52 27.57
C VAL A 550 21.90 -31.32 27.90
N PHE A 551 21.75 -30.25 27.12
CA PHE A 551 22.33 -28.92 27.35
C PHE A 551 21.22 -27.87 27.33
N SER A 552 21.33 -26.78 28.10
CA SER A 552 20.44 -25.62 27.94
C SER A 552 21.11 -24.61 27.03
N VAL A 553 20.38 -24.13 26.04
CA VAL A 553 20.75 -23.02 25.15
C VAL A 553 20.11 -21.74 25.70
N ARG A 554 20.70 -20.58 25.37
CA ARG A 554 20.08 -19.27 25.55
C ARG A 554 20.19 -18.48 24.25
N VAL A 555 19.05 -18.01 23.78
CA VAL A 555 18.85 -17.32 22.51
C VAL A 555 18.40 -15.89 22.80
N VAL A 556 18.80 -14.96 21.94
CA VAL A 556 18.42 -13.53 22.00
C VAL A 556 18.07 -13.00 20.62
N ASP A 557 17.21 -12.00 20.60
CA ASP A 557 16.96 -11.09 19.47
C ASP A 557 18.11 -10.07 19.32
N ALA A 558 17.98 -9.08 18.43
CA ALA A 558 18.97 -8.01 18.28
C ALA A 558 18.88 -6.93 19.38
N HIS A 559 17.79 -6.94 20.16
CA HIS A 559 17.44 -5.93 21.16
C HIS A 559 17.87 -6.30 22.60
N GLY A 560 18.04 -7.59 22.89
CA GLY A 560 18.48 -8.17 24.15
C GLY A 560 17.43 -8.95 24.95
N ALA A 561 16.27 -9.28 24.41
CA ALA A 561 15.32 -10.17 25.09
C ALA A 561 15.81 -11.63 25.07
N GLU A 562 15.68 -12.37 26.17
CA GLU A 562 16.27 -13.72 26.31
C GLU A 562 15.22 -14.84 26.33
N SER A 563 15.43 -15.87 25.50
CA SER A 563 14.65 -17.12 25.47
C SER A 563 15.55 -18.34 25.67
N LEU A 564 14.98 -19.50 26.08
CA LEU A 564 15.74 -20.66 26.55
C LEU A 564 15.15 -22.01 26.10
N SER A 565 15.99 -22.87 25.53
CA SER A 565 15.63 -24.23 25.06
C SER A 565 16.57 -25.33 25.58
N GLU A 566 16.20 -26.60 25.40
CA GLU A 566 17.05 -27.78 25.66
C GLU A 566 17.51 -28.48 24.38
N LEU A 567 18.83 -28.56 24.17
CA LEU A 567 19.46 -29.38 23.12
C LEU A 567 19.74 -30.78 23.63
N ARG A 568 19.10 -31.78 23.00
CA ARG A 568 19.07 -33.19 23.41
C ARG A 568 19.84 -34.11 22.45
N PHE A 569 20.55 -35.11 22.98
CA PHE A 569 21.18 -36.18 22.20
C PHE A 569 20.87 -37.55 22.79
N ASP A 570 20.23 -38.42 22.00
CA ASP A 570 19.96 -39.82 22.39
C ASP A 570 21.13 -40.73 21.98
N ILE A 571 21.70 -41.43 22.96
CA ILE A 571 22.93 -42.22 22.84
C ILE A 571 22.62 -43.69 23.12
N GLN A 572 22.94 -44.58 22.16
CA GLN A 572 22.62 -46.02 22.21
C GLN A 572 23.86 -46.89 22.45
N GLY A 573 23.78 -47.79 23.44
CA GLY A 573 24.82 -48.79 23.75
C GLY A 573 24.77 -50.03 22.86
N THR A 574 25.92 -50.70 22.67
CA THR A 574 26.05 -51.92 21.84
C THR A 574 26.84 -53.04 22.52
N THR A 575 26.54 -54.31 22.23
CA THR A 575 27.41 -55.44 22.62
C THR A 575 28.40 -55.84 21.54
N ASP A 576 29.61 -56.19 21.96
CA ASP A 576 30.75 -56.53 21.10
C ASP A 576 30.98 -58.06 20.98
N PRO A 577 30.35 -58.74 20.00
CA PRO A 577 30.85 -60.02 19.51
C PRO A 577 30.86 -60.17 17.98
N ILE A 578 31.94 -60.74 17.42
CA ILE A 578 32.08 -61.01 15.97
C ILE A 578 31.59 -62.42 15.58
N PRO A 579 30.62 -62.57 14.66
CA PRO A 579 30.33 -63.82 13.96
C PRO A 579 30.79 -63.81 12.50
N THR A 580 31.43 -64.88 12.03
CA THR A 580 31.86 -65.00 10.63
C THR A 580 30.74 -65.55 9.73
N VAL A 581 30.18 -64.71 8.87
CA VAL A 581 29.17 -65.08 7.86
C VAL A 581 29.51 -64.38 6.53
N ILE A 582 29.16 -65.00 5.40
CA ILE A 582 28.97 -64.31 4.12
C ILE A 582 27.46 -64.23 3.91
N THR A 583 26.91 -63.01 3.86
CA THR A 583 25.47 -62.80 3.65
C THR A 583 25.26 -62.00 2.37
N PRO A 584 24.98 -62.69 1.24
CA PRO A 584 24.63 -61.99 0.02
C PRO A 584 23.26 -61.33 0.15
N GLN A 585 23.10 -60.15 -0.45
CA GLN A 585 21.80 -59.50 -0.57
C GLN A 585 21.20 -59.72 -1.97
N ALA A 586 19.98 -59.22 -2.18
CA ALA A 586 19.28 -59.33 -3.46
C ALA A 586 19.41 -58.00 -4.21
N ASP A 587 20.11 -58.03 -5.34
CA ASP A 587 20.36 -56.84 -6.15
C ASP A 587 19.21 -56.56 -7.11
N SER A 588 19.12 -55.31 -7.53
CA SER A 588 18.22 -54.86 -8.59
C SER A 588 19.00 -54.07 -9.62
N LEU A 589 18.90 -54.48 -10.89
CA LEU A 589 19.62 -53.86 -12.01
C LEU A 589 18.64 -53.44 -13.10
N LEU A 590 18.63 -52.15 -13.41
CA LEU A 590 17.88 -51.56 -14.51
C LEU A 590 18.65 -51.76 -15.83
N VAL A 591 17.97 -52.23 -16.89
CA VAL A 591 18.62 -52.48 -18.19
C VAL A 591 17.77 -52.03 -19.37
N THR A 592 18.32 -51.10 -20.18
CA THR A 592 17.74 -50.64 -21.45
C THR A 592 17.86 -51.72 -22.53
N ILE A 593 16.74 -52.10 -23.16
CA ILE A 593 16.74 -53.20 -24.14
C ILE A 593 17.35 -52.75 -25.47
N GLY A 594 18.41 -53.45 -25.92
CA GLY A 594 19.05 -53.27 -27.23
C GLY A 594 20.48 -52.73 -27.18
N LEU A 595 20.91 -52.19 -26.04
CA LEU A 595 22.30 -51.80 -25.78
C LEU A 595 22.98 -52.84 -24.86
N ALA A 596 24.31 -52.87 -24.87
CA ALA A 596 25.10 -53.76 -24.03
C ALA A 596 25.61 -52.99 -22.80
N SER A 597 25.16 -53.37 -21.61
CA SER A 597 25.58 -52.76 -20.34
C SER A 597 26.65 -53.62 -19.66
N SER A 598 27.61 -52.96 -19.02
CA SER A 598 28.73 -53.57 -18.30
C SER A 598 28.69 -53.17 -16.82
N LEU A 599 28.48 -54.13 -15.93
CA LEU A 599 28.46 -53.90 -14.49
C LEU A 599 29.79 -54.32 -13.85
N GLY A 600 30.37 -53.47 -13.00
CA GLY A 600 31.61 -53.80 -12.29
C GLY A 600 31.34 -54.76 -11.12
N ALA A 601 32.19 -55.79 -10.92
CA ALA A 601 32.02 -56.73 -9.81
C ALA A 601 31.96 -56.04 -8.43
N ALA A 602 32.62 -54.89 -8.25
CA ALA A 602 32.55 -54.11 -7.01
C ALA A 602 31.16 -53.50 -6.72
N GLN A 603 30.29 -53.36 -7.74
CA GLN A 603 28.93 -52.82 -7.60
C GLN A 603 27.88 -53.88 -7.21
N LEU A 604 28.22 -55.17 -7.28
CA LEU A 604 27.44 -56.30 -6.74
C LEU A 604 27.99 -56.81 -5.40
N LEU A 605 29.01 -56.14 -4.86
CA LEU A 605 29.73 -56.57 -3.64
C LEU A 605 29.81 -55.44 -2.62
N ASN A 606 28.93 -54.43 -2.74
CA ASN A 606 28.89 -53.23 -1.91
C ASN A 606 27.85 -53.32 -0.77
N ASN A 607 26.79 -54.12 -0.96
CA ASN A 607 25.76 -54.49 0.01
C ASN A 607 25.98 -55.88 0.64
N ASP A 608 26.78 -56.74 -0.02
CA ASP A 608 27.18 -58.06 0.44
C ASP A 608 28.07 -58.01 1.70
N SER A 609 27.58 -58.56 2.80
CA SER A 609 28.27 -58.49 4.11
C SER A 609 29.26 -59.63 4.31
N VAL A 610 30.53 -59.29 4.57
CA VAL A 610 31.62 -60.25 4.89
C VAL A 610 32.60 -59.73 5.94
N ASN A 611 33.42 -60.65 6.46
CA ASN A 611 34.56 -60.33 7.32
C ASN A 611 35.58 -59.41 6.59
N PRO A 612 35.90 -58.21 7.11
CA PRO A 612 36.78 -57.24 6.45
C PRO A 612 38.25 -57.69 6.31
N ALA A 613 38.64 -58.83 6.91
CA ALA A 613 39.93 -59.46 6.67
C ALA A 613 40.00 -60.30 5.37
N LEU A 614 38.90 -60.41 4.62
CA LEU A 614 38.79 -61.21 3.40
C LEU A 614 38.28 -60.36 2.22
N SER A 615 38.89 -60.52 1.04
CA SER A 615 38.41 -59.86 -0.19
C SER A 615 37.46 -60.77 -0.95
N LEU A 616 36.37 -60.22 -1.49
CA LEU A 616 35.44 -60.93 -2.37
C LEU A 616 35.83 -60.83 -3.85
N ALA A 617 35.41 -61.83 -4.63
CA ALA A 617 35.39 -61.78 -6.08
C ALA A 617 34.15 -62.50 -6.63
N VAL A 618 33.53 -61.94 -7.67
CA VAL A 618 32.53 -62.66 -8.47
C VAL A 618 33.26 -63.68 -9.35
N THR A 619 32.93 -64.95 -9.20
CA THR A 619 33.64 -66.08 -9.84
C THR A 619 32.81 -66.88 -10.84
N GLY A 620 31.50 -66.61 -10.96
CA GLY A 620 30.62 -67.33 -11.86
C GLY A 620 29.24 -66.69 -12.00
N VAL A 621 28.49 -67.13 -13.01
CA VAL A 621 27.12 -66.67 -13.33
C VAL A 621 26.28 -67.90 -13.70
N SER A 622 25.03 -67.93 -13.26
CA SER A 622 24.08 -69.01 -13.51
C SER A 622 22.64 -68.51 -13.65
N ASN A 623 21.74 -69.37 -14.13
CA ASN A 623 20.28 -69.17 -14.13
C ASN A 623 19.74 -67.89 -14.80
N ALA A 624 20.52 -67.24 -15.67
CA ALA A 624 20.05 -66.11 -16.47
C ALA A 624 18.87 -66.49 -17.39
N VAL A 625 17.74 -65.79 -17.25
CA VAL A 625 16.52 -66.04 -18.04
C VAL A 625 16.32 -64.92 -19.07
N ASN A 626 16.22 -65.29 -20.36
CA ASN A 626 16.01 -64.37 -21.51
C ASN A 626 17.06 -63.25 -21.71
N ALA A 627 18.16 -63.30 -20.98
CA ALA A 627 19.35 -62.47 -21.17
C ALA A 627 20.59 -63.36 -21.39
N THR A 628 21.59 -62.84 -22.11
CA THR A 628 22.93 -63.43 -22.13
C THR A 628 23.80 -62.63 -21.17
N VAL A 629 24.48 -63.28 -20.22
CA VAL A 629 25.37 -62.64 -19.25
C VAL A 629 26.72 -63.35 -19.30
N SER A 630 27.81 -62.59 -19.39
CA SER A 630 29.18 -63.13 -19.41
C SER A 630 30.13 -62.27 -18.58
N LEU A 631 30.88 -62.93 -17.69
CA LEU A 631 31.98 -62.31 -16.95
C LEU A 631 33.20 -62.17 -17.86
N VAL A 632 33.62 -60.94 -18.14
CA VAL A 632 34.77 -60.59 -18.98
C VAL A 632 35.64 -59.60 -18.21
N ASP A 633 36.91 -59.92 -18.00
CA ASP A 633 37.91 -59.08 -17.31
C ASP A 633 37.46 -58.46 -15.96
N GLY A 634 36.59 -59.17 -15.23
CA GLY A 634 36.06 -58.74 -13.93
C GLY A 634 34.78 -57.88 -13.99
N GLN A 635 34.21 -57.68 -15.18
CA GLN A 635 32.93 -57.01 -15.40
C GLN A 635 31.90 -58.01 -15.95
N LEU A 636 30.63 -57.82 -15.59
CA LEU A 636 29.51 -58.58 -16.13
C LEU A 636 28.92 -57.82 -17.32
N LEU A 637 29.15 -58.36 -18.51
CA LEU A 637 28.53 -57.87 -19.74
C LEU A 637 27.15 -58.52 -19.89
N VAL A 638 26.11 -57.69 -19.95
CA VAL A 638 24.71 -58.12 -20.08
C VAL A 638 24.18 -57.75 -21.46
N THR A 639 23.55 -58.71 -22.13
CA THR A 639 22.82 -58.52 -23.39
C THR A 639 21.40 -59.08 -23.23
N ALA A 640 20.48 -58.21 -22.80
CA ALA A 640 19.08 -58.54 -22.58
C ALA A 640 18.28 -58.36 -23.88
N SER A 641 17.62 -59.43 -24.35
CA SER A 641 16.76 -59.36 -25.55
C SER A 641 15.27 -59.38 -25.23
N LYS A 642 14.87 -60.03 -24.12
CA LYS A 642 13.50 -60.01 -23.53
C LYS A 642 13.53 -60.31 -22.02
N ALA A 643 14.31 -59.55 -21.24
CA ALA A 643 14.49 -59.82 -19.81
C ALA A 643 13.24 -59.47 -18.99
N THR A 644 12.69 -60.47 -18.30
CA THR A 644 11.67 -60.34 -17.24
C THR A 644 11.96 -61.37 -16.13
N GLY A 645 13.24 -61.54 -15.82
CA GLY A 645 13.77 -62.58 -14.93
C GLY A 645 15.26 -62.38 -14.74
N GLY A 646 15.72 -62.55 -13.50
CA GLY A 646 17.09 -62.25 -13.07
C GLY A 646 18.16 -63.24 -13.51
N PHE A 647 19.31 -63.14 -12.84
CA PHE A 647 20.39 -64.13 -12.89
C PHE A 647 21.06 -64.29 -11.52
N ASP A 648 21.61 -65.47 -11.26
CA ASP A 648 22.42 -65.73 -10.08
C ASP A 648 23.89 -65.44 -10.38
N TYR A 649 24.62 -64.88 -9.42
CA TYR A 649 26.08 -64.77 -9.47
C TYR A 649 26.71 -65.46 -8.26
N GLN A 650 27.89 -66.04 -8.48
CA GLN A 650 28.64 -66.73 -7.42
C GLN A 650 29.74 -65.83 -6.88
N VAL A 651 29.74 -65.62 -5.57
CA VAL A 651 30.77 -64.89 -4.83
C VAL A 651 31.72 -65.88 -4.16
N THR A 652 33.02 -65.62 -4.25
CA THR A 652 34.06 -66.37 -3.52
C THR A 652 34.89 -65.39 -2.69
N ALA A 653 35.02 -65.66 -1.38
CA ALA A 653 35.95 -64.94 -0.51
C ALA A 653 37.39 -65.47 -0.66
N SER A 654 38.39 -64.68 -0.27
CA SER A 654 39.81 -65.01 -0.42
C SER A 654 40.29 -66.25 0.37
N ASP A 655 39.47 -66.80 1.27
CA ASP A 655 39.73 -68.08 1.96
C ASP A 655 39.18 -69.31 1.20
N GLY A 656 38.41 -69.10 0.13
CA GLY A 656 37.74 -70.13 -0.66
C GLY A 656 36.28 -70.41 -0.27
N THR A 657 35.73 -69.69 0.71
CA THR A 657 34.30 -69.77 1.07
C THR A 657 33.44 -69.17 -0.06
N GLN A 658 32.35 -69.85 -0.43
CA GLN A 658 31.49 -69.44 -1.55
C GLN A 658 30.04 -69.23 -1.12
N ALA A 659 29.39 -68.23 -1.74
CA ALA A 659 27.96 -67.95 -1.62
C ALA A 659 27.37 -67.58 -3.00
N THR A 660 26.05 -67.43 -3.08
CA THR A 660 25.33 -67.08 -4.32
C THR A 660 24.40 -65.90 -4.04
N GLY A 661 24.58 -64.80 -4.76
CA GLY A 661 23.67 -63.65 -4.79
C GLY A 661 22.74 -63.71 -6.02
N HIS A 662 21.68 -62.91 -6.01
CA HIS A 662 20.69 -62.84 -7.10
C HIS A 662 20.49 -61.41 -7.58
N VAL A 663 20.62 -61.18 -8.89
CA VAL A 663 20.31 -59.89 -9.54
C VAL A 663 18.94 -59.98 -10.20
N ASN A 664 17.98 -59.22 -9.71
CA ASN A 664 16.73 -58.97 -10.42
C ASN A 664 17.00 -58.06 -11.63
N LEU A 665 16.63 -58.52 -12.83
CA LEU A 665 16.70 -57.72 -14.06
C LEU A 665 15.37 -57.03 -14.32
N SER A 666 15.31 -55.74 -14.03
CA SER A 666 14.20 -54.86 -14.44
C SER A 666 14.52 -54.25 -15.80
N GLY A 667 13.95 -54.83 -16.85
CA GLY A 667 14.09 -54.30 -18.21
C GLY A 667 13.05 -53.23 -18.51
N VAL A 668 13.47 -52.01 -18.86
CA VAL A 668 12.54 -50.96 -19.31
C VAL A 668 12.00 -51.34 -20.69
N THR A 669 10.83 -51.97 -20.68
CA THR A 669 9.86 -51.95 -21.78
C THR A 669 8.47 -51.80 -21.17
N THR A 670 7.76 -50.77 -21.59
CA THR A 670 6.45 -50.28 -21.13
C THR A 670 5.31 -51.26 -21.45
N ASN A 671 5.38 -52.46 -20.87
CA ASN A 671 4.44 -53.55 -21.12
C ASN A 671 3.21 -53.46 -20.20
N LYS A 672 2.50 -52.31 -20.25
CA LYS A 672 1.24 -51.90 -19.59
C LYS A 672 1.35 -50.93 -18.40
N SER A 673 0.56 -49.85 -18.50
CA SER A 673 -0.30 -49.25 -17.47
C SER A 673 0.37 -48.78 -16.17
N ALA A 674 0.54 -47.47 -16.08
CA ALA A 674 0.97 -46.70 -14.92
C ALA A 674 2.36 -47.10 -14.38
N ASN A 675 3.38 -46.42 -14.87
CA ASN A 675 4.77 -46.67 -14.55
C ASN A 675 5.49 -45.39 -14.08
N VAL A 676 6.32 -45.53 -13.05
CA VAL A 676 7.22 -44.45 -12.60
C VAL A 676 8.55 -44.57 -13.34
N VAL A 677 9.01 -43.47 -13.94
CA VAL A 677 10.25 -43.38 -14.72
C VAL A 677 11.06 -42.19 -14.21
N THR A 678 12.03 -42.46 -13.33
CA THR A 678 13.05 -41.49 -12.91
C THR A 678 14.34 -41.70 -13.70
N ALA A 679 15.07 -40.62 -13.99
CA ALA A 679 16.36 -40.71 -14.64
C ALA A 679 17.44 -41.28 -13.68
N ALA A 680 18.48 -41.90 -14.24
CA ALA A 680 19.48 -42.62 -13.46
C ALA A 680 20.73 -41.77 -13.09
N ALA A 681 20.51 -40.66 -12.38
CA ALA A 681 21.49 -39.96 -11.52
C ALA A 681 22.91 -39.62 -12.09
N SER A 682 23.11 -39.58 -13.42
CA SER A 682 24.43 -39.33 -14.04
C SER A 682 24.36 -38.91 -15.53
N PHE A 683 23.31 -38.19 -15.93
CA PHE A 683 23.20 -37.54 -17.24
C PHE A 683 22.77 -36.07 -17.04
N THR A 684 23.01 -35.22 -18.05
CA THR A 684 22.79 -33.77 -17.99
C THR A 684 21.75 -33.29 -19.02
N ALA A 685 20.91 -34.22 -19.48
CA ALA A 685 19.84 -34.09 -20.46
C ALA A 685 19.18 -35.48 -20.62
N ALA A 686 17.85 -35.56 -20.52
CA ALA A 686 17.07 -36.79 -20.58
C ALA A 686 15.78 -36.64 -21.42
N ASP A 687 15.74 -37.31 -22.58
CA ASP A 687 14.49 -37.57 -23.30
C ASP A 687 13.69 -38.66 -22.55
N LEU A 688 12.68 -38.28 -21.78
CA LEU A 688 11.75 -39.20 -21.10
C LEU A 688 10.43 -39.29 -21.86
N GLN A 689 9.90 -40.52 -22.02
CA GLN A 689 8.64 -40.75 -22.70
C GLN A 689 7.81 -41.87 -22.04
N GLY A 690 6.61 -41.52 -21.56
CA GLY A 690 5.53 -42.43 -21.16
C GLY A 690 4.81 -43.02 -22.39
N GLN A 691 3.69 -43.73 -22.19
CA GLN A 691 2.94 -44.31 -23.32
C GLN A 691 1.42 -44.36 -23.22
N ALA A 692 0.87 -45.02 -22.19
CA ALA A 692 -0.57 -45.36 -22.18
C ALA A 692 -1.07 -45.79 -20.78
N GLY A 693 -1.73 -44.82 -20.14
CA GLY A 693 -2.25 -44.84 -18.79
C GLY A 693 -1.23 -44.28 -17.80
N ASN A 694 -1.58 -43.16 -17.18
CA ASN A 694 -1.06 -42.52 -15.96
C ASN A 694 0.39 -42.87 -15.57
N ASP A 695 1.36 -42.42 -16.35
CA ASP A 695 2.80 -42.54 -16.08
C ASP A 695 3.32 -41.32 -15.26
N LYS A 696 4.37 -41.52 -14.44
CA LYS A 696 5.07 -40.43 -13.73
C LYS A 696 6.51 -40.33 -14.19
N LEU A 697 6.91 -39.17 -14.69
CA LEU A 697 8.22 -38.87 -15.26
C LEU A 697 8.98 -37.89 -14.37
N THR A 698 10.30 -38.06 -14.22
CA THR A 698 11.16 -37.10 -13.48
C THR A 698 12.55 -37.01 -14.10
N GLY A 699 12.93 -35.81 -14.55
CA GLY A 699 14.18 -35.53 -15.29
C GLY A 699 15.45 -35.59 -14.44
N GLU A 700 15.38 -35.03 -13.22
CA GLU A 700 16.43 -34.85 -12.20
C GLU A 700 17.30 -33.58 -12.39
N GLY A 701 17.56 -33.13 -13.61
CA GLY A 701 18.18 -31.81 -13.84
C GLY A 701 19.19 -31.74 -15.01
N GLY A 702 19.02 -30.70 -15.83
CA GLY A 702 19.76 -30.51 -17.07
C GLY A 702 19.03 -29.54 -18.01
N GLU A 703 18.90 -29.93 -19.27
CA GLU A 703 17.86 -29.44 -20.18
C GLU A 703 17.12 -30.71 -20.66
N ASP A 704 16.07 -31.09 -19.95
CA ASP A 704 15.35 -32.36 -20.13
C ASP A 704 14.10 -32.21 -21.00
N ARG A 705 13.58 -33.33 -21.50
CA ARG A 705 12.39 -33.36 -22.35
C ARG A 705 11.45 -34.48 -21.92
N LEU A 706 10.34 -34.13 -21.29
CA LEU A 706 9.36 -35.08 -20.78
C LEU A 706 8.14 -35.14 -21.70
N LEU A 707 7.73 -36.36 -22.07
CA LEU A 707 6.58 -36.65 -22.93
C LEU A 707 5.67 -37.67 -22.23
N GLY A 708 4.50 -37.27 -21.74
CA GLY A 708 3.52 -38.16 -21.10
C GLY A 708 2.95 -39.19 -22.10
N GLY A 709 1.87 -38.82 -22.79
CA GLY A 709 1.46 -39.46 -24.04
C GLY A 709 -0.04 -39.72 -24.16
N LEU A 710 -0.59 -40.59 -23.30
CA LEU A 710 -2.02 -40.94 -23.28
C LEU A 710 -2.43 -41.37 -21.87
N GLY A 711 -3.35 -40.65 -21.23
CA GLY A 711 -3.74 -40.86 -19.83
C GLY A 711 -3.13 -39.81 -18.91
N ASN A 712 -3.64 -39.74 -17.67
CA ASN A 712 -3.39 -38.61 -16.77
C ASN A 712 -2.01 -38.74 -16.10
N ASP A 713 -1.01 -38.09 -16.68
CA ASP A 713 0.40 -38.27 -16.39
C ASP A 713 0.93 -37.19 -15.41
N THR A 714 2.11 -37.42 -14.82
CA THR A 714 2.78 -36.44 -13.94
C THR A 714 4.20 -36.18 -14.41
N LEU A 715 4.48 -34.96 -14.87
CA LEU A 715 5.75 -34.53 -15.43
C LEU A 715 6.43 -33.55 -14.46
N ASN A 716 7.65 -33.88 -14.01
CA ASN A 716 8.48 -32.96 -13.22
C ASN A 716 9.88 -32.91 -13.87
N GLY A 717 10.33 -31.72 -14.29
CA GLY A 717 11.71 -31.55 -14.75
C GLY A 717 12.72 -31.84 -13.64
N ALA A 718 12.49 -31.19 -12.49
CA ALA A 718 13.49 -30.81 -11.51
C ALA A 718 14.47 -29.76 -12.08
N GLY A 719 15.52 -29.41 -11.33
CA GLY A 719 16.34 -28.24 -11.60
C GLY A 719 17.01 -28.20 -12.98
N GLY A 720 16.36 -27.54 -13.93
CA GLY A 720 16.77 -27.49 -15.34
C GLY A 720 16.20 -26.28 -16.10
N ALA A 721 15.91 -26.50 -17.37
CA ALA A 721 15.15 -25.58 -18.23
C ALA A 721 14.43 -26.44 -19.26
N ASP A 722 13.36 -27.08 -18.78
CA ASP A 722 12.90 -28.36 -19.30
C ASP A 722 11.64 -28.23 -20.17
N ALA A 723 11.52 -29.10 -21.17
CA ALA A 723 10.41 -29.07 -22.11
C ALA A 723 9.39 -30.18 -21.78
N LEU A 724 8.27 -29.80 -21.16
CA LEU A 724 7.25 -30.70 -20.64
C LEU A 724 6.04 -30.79 -21.59
N TYR A 725 5.66 -32.01 -21.98
CA TYR A 725 4.58 -32.29 -22.93
C TYR A 725 3.68 -33.43 -22.41
N GLY A 726 2.53 -33.12 -21.84
CA GLY A 726 1.52 -34.08 -21.36
C GLY A 726 0.87 -34.85 -22.50
N ASN A 727 0.25 -34.12 -23.45
CA ASN A 727 -0.56 -34.61 -24.57
C ASN A 727 -1.98 -35.01 -24.07
N ALA A 728 -2.45 -36.24 -24.30
CA ALA A 728 -3.88 -36.55 -24.10
C ALA A 728 -4.20 -37.25 -22.78
N GLY A 729 -4.40 -36.46 -21.72
CA GLY A 729 -4.71 -36.92 -20.37
C GLY A 729 -5.49 -35.88 -19.53
N ASN A 730 -5.26 -35.86 -18.23
CA ASN A 730 -5.49 -34.67 -17.40
C ASN A 730 -4.19 -34.53 -16.61
N ASP A 731 -3.25 -33.79 -17.14
CA ASP A 731 -1.84 -33.97 -16.83
C ASP A 731 -1.37 -32.95 -15.79
N GLN A 732 -0.43 -33.39 -14.97
CA GLN A 732 0.14 -32.59 -13.88
C GLN A 732 1.59 -32.25 -14.19
N TYR A 733 1.85 -30.96 -14.34
CA TYR A 733 3.18 -30.38 -14.48
C TYR A 733 3.71 -29.95 -13.12
N VAL A 734 5.01 -30.09 -12.90
CA VAL A 734 5.75 -29.45 -11.81
C VAL A 734 6.83 -28.60 -12.47
N VAL A 735 6.79 -27.30 -12.19
CA VAL A 735 7.66 -26.26 -12.74
C VAL A 735 8.38 -25.59 -11.57
N ASP A 736 9.69 -25.85 -11.43
CA ASP A 736 10.56 -25.24 -10.41
C ASP A 736 11.58 -24.26 -11.03
N ASN A 737 11.56 -24.07 -12.35
CA ASN A 737 12.45 -23.16 -13.04
C ASN A 737 11.74 -22.21 -14.02
N VAL A 738 12.14 -20.94 -14.01
CA VAL A 738 11.69 -19.93 -14.99
C VAL A 738 12.13 -20.24 -16.44
N GLY A 739 13.03 -21.21 -16.64
CA GLY A 739 13.42 -21.75 -17.94
C GLY A 739 12.53 -22.88 -18.46
N ASP A 740 11.62 -23.42 -17.64
CA ASP A 740 10.74 -24.52 -18.04
C ASP A 740 9.68 -24.07 -19.04
N LEU A 741 9.32 -24.99 -19.95
CA LEU A 741 8.35 -24.76 -21.00
C LEU A 741 7.34 -25.91 -21.00
N VAL A 742 6.14 -25.62 -20.50
CA VAL A 742 4.94 -26.45 -20.70
C VAL A 742 4.41 -26.25 -22.12
N LEU A 743 4.00 -27.32 -22.80
CA LEU A 743 3.32 -27.22 -24.09
C LEU A 743 2.10 -28.16 -24.16
N GLU A 744 0.90 -27.59 -24.02
CA GLU A 744 -0.35 -28.33 -24.22
C GLU A 744 -1.01 -28.13 -25.59
N ILE A 745 -1.86 -29.10 -25.96
CA ILE A 745 -2.60 -29.13 -27.22
C ILE A 745 -4.10 -28.97 -26.96
N LEU A 746 -4.70 -27.98 -27.63
CA LEU A 746 -6.12 -27.60 -27.49
C LEU A 746 -7.09 -28.80 -27.46
N GLY A 747 -7.68 -29.04 -26.28
CA GLY A 747 -8.72 -30.03 -26.07
C GLY A 747 -8.22 -31.48 -25.95
N GLU A 748 -6.96 -31.69 -25.60
CA GLU A 748 -6.42 -33.00 -25.24
C GLU A 748 -6.64 -33.37 -23.76
N GLY A 749 -6.82 -32.40 -22.85
CA GLY A 749 -7.02 -32.66 -21.41
C GLY A 749 -7.84 -31.67 -20.57
N THR A 750 -7.45 -31.54 -19.30
CA THR A 750 -7.84 -30.45 -18.36
C THR A 750 -6.77 -30.44 -17.28
N ASP A 751 -5.79 -29.56 -17.45
CA ASP A 751 -4.40 -29.84 -17.05
C ASP A 751 -3.91 -28.82 -16.01
N VAL A 752 -2.95 -29.21 -15.15
CA VAL A 752 -2.55 -28.41 -13.97
C VAL A 752 -1.04 -28.19 -13.87
N VAL A 753 -0.63 -26.95 -13.64
CA VAL A 753 0.75 -26.62 -13.23
C VAL A 753 0.82 -26.46 -11.71
N LEU A 754 1.74 -27.20 -11.09
CA LEU A 754 2.24 -26.92 -9.74
C LEU A 754 3.55 -26.13 -9.85
N THR A 755 3.71 -25.07 -9.07
CA THR A 755 4.95 -24.29 -9.04
C THR A 755 5.24 -23.70 -7.66
N ASP A 756 6.51 -23.45 -7.35
CA ASP A 756 6.99 -22.67 -6.20
C ASP A 756 7.71 -21.37 -6.64
N LEU A 757 7.57 -21.00 -7.93
CA LEU A 757 8.04 -19.74 -8.48
C LEU A 757 7.14 -18.56 -8.05
N ALA A 758 7.75 -17.43 -7.70
CA ALA A 758 7.04 -16.18 -7.34
C ALA A 758 6.41 -15.44 -8.53
N LEU A 759 6.54 -15.95 -9.77
CA LEU A 759 5.93 -15.40 -10.98
C LEU A 759 5.70 -16.53 -11.99
N TYR A 760 4.46 -16.75 -12.40
CA TYR A 760 4.13 -17.73 -13.45
C TYR A 760 2.86 -17.37 -14.24
N THR A 761 2.88 -17.64 -15.55
CA THR A 761 1.73 -17.45 -16.46
C THR A 761 1.39 -18.77 -17.13
N LEU A 762 0.11 -19.17 -17.12
CA LEU A 762 -0.33 -20.38 -17.78
C LEU A 762 -0.11 -20.30 -19.30
N THR A 763 0.56 -21.31 -19.84
CA THR A 763 0.68 -21.50 -21.29
C THR A 763 -0.68 -21.84 -21.89
N GLN A 764 -0.91 -21.44 -23.15
CA GLN A 764 -2.16 -21.75 -23.88
C GLN A 764 -2.52 -23.23 -23.80
N ASN A 765 -3.82 -23.52 -23.64
CA ASN A 765 -4.39 -24.86 -23.49
C ASN A 765 -4.10 -25.54 -22.14
N VAL A 766 -3.71 -24.79 -21.10
CA VAL A 766 -3.67 -25.29 -19.72
C VAL A 766 -4.76 -24.59 -18.90
N GLU A 767 -5.54 -25.36 -18.14
CA GLU A 767 -6.71 -24.87 -17.41
C GLU A 767 -6.43 -24.50 -15.94
N ASN A 768 -5.44 -25.09 -15.26
CA ASN A 768 -5.29 -24.92 -13.81
C ASN A 768 -3.86 -24.53 -13.38
N LEU A 769 -3.75 -23.64 -12.40
CA LEU A 769 -2.51 -23.25 -11.72
C LEU A 769 -2.68 -23.47 -10.21
N THR A 770 -1.65 -24.00 -9.54
CA THR A 770 -1.64 -24.15 -8.08
C THR A 770 -0.25 -23.87 -7.54
N ALA A 771 -0.14 -22.88 -6.65
CA ALA A 771 1.09 -22.62 -5.93
C ALA A 771 1.41 -23.74 -4.93
N THR A 772 2.69 -23.96 -4.68
CA THR A 772 3.21 -24.98 -3.74
C THR A 772 4.34 -24.46 -2.85
N GLY A 773 4.71 -23.18 -3.00
CA GLY A 773 5.59 -22.46 -2.10
C GLY A 773 4.89 -21.98 -0.82
N LEU A 774 5.55 -21.08 -0.09
CA LEU A 774 5.02 -20.38 1.09
C LEU A 774 5.29 -18.87 1.03
N GLY A 775 5.41 -18.32 -0.19
CA GLY A 775 5.57 -16.90 -0.45
C GLY A 775 4.89 -16.55 -1.75
N GLY A 776 4.54 -15.27 -1.90
CA GLY A 776 3.63 -14.77 -2.94
C GLY A 776 4.01 -15.14 -4.37
N LEU A 777 3.02 -15.67 -5.09
CA LEU A 777 2.96 -15.93 -6.51
C LEU A 777 2.24 -14.75 -7.19
N ASN A 778 2.93 -14.09 -8.13
CA ASN A 778 2.25 -13.38 -9.20
C ASN A 778 1.82 -14.40 -10.27
N GLY A 779 0.53 -14.77 -10.25
CA GLY A 779 -0.06 -15.82 -11.06
C GLY A 779 -0.96 -15.24 -12.16
N SER A 780 -0.85 -15.76 -13.38
CA SER A 780 -1.75 -15.37 -14.48
C SER A 780 -2.31 -16.59 -15.23
N GLY A 781 -3.59 -16.52 -15.58
CA GLY A 781 -4.28 -17.47 -16.44
C GLY A 781 -3.93 -17.29 -17.92
N ASN A 782 -4.86 -17.64 -18.80
CA ASN A 782 -4.80 -17.39 -20.24
C ASN A 782 -6.18 -17.05 -20.80
N SER A 783 -6.52 -17.48 -22.02
CA SER A 783 -7.81 -17.16 -22.66
C SER A 783 -8.82 -18.31 -22.56
N LEU A 784 -8.92 -18.91 -21.39
CA LEU A 784 -9.71 -20.09 -21.06
C LEU A 784 -10.29 -19.94 -19.66
N GLY A 785 -11.40 -20.64 -19.38
CA GLY A 785 -11.93 -20.75 -18.03
C GLY A 785 -10.93 -21.42 -17.09
N ASN A 786 -10.20 -20.63 -16.31
CA ASN A 786 -9.03 -21.06 -15.54
C ASN A 786 -9.34 -21.22 -14.03
N LEU A 787 -8.69 -22.20 -13.40
CA LEU A 787 -8.65 -22.34 -11.93
C LEU A 787 -7.25 -21.93 -11.43
N LEU A 788 -7.17 -20.82 -10.72
CA LEU A 788 -5.97 -20.35 -10.06
C LEU A 788 -6.09 -20.63 -8.56
N THR A 789 -5.02 -21.11 -7.94
CA THR A 789 -4.94 -21.32 -6.49
C THR A 789 -3.57 -20.86 -6.00
N GLY A 790 -3.56 -19.90 -5.09
CA GLY A 790 -2.37 -19.41 -4.39
C GLY A 790 -1.93 -20.36 -3.27
N ALA A 791 -1.26 -19.82 -2.26
CA ALA A 791 -0.59 -20.59 -1.21
C ALA A 791 -0.87 -20.11 0.22
N GLY A 792 -0.06 -19.16 0.71
CA GLY A 792 0.12 -18.90 2.14
C GLY A 792 0.97 -17.66 2.45
N GLY A 793 1.02 -16.73 1.50
CA GLY A 793 1.59 -15.41 1.62
C GLY A 793 1.26 -14.61 0.35
N ASN A 794 1.01 -13.32 0.53
CA ASN A 794 0.40 -12.36 -0.41
C ASN A 794 0.58 -12.68 -1.91
N ASP A 795 -0.44 -13.32 -2.49
CA ASP A 795 -0.53 -13.70 -3.90
C ASP A 795 -1.18 -12.60 -4.76
N VAL A 796 -0.83 -12.54 -6.05
CA VAL A 796 -1.47 -11.63 -7.02
C VAL A 796 -1.94 -12.45 -8.22
N LEU A 797 -3.25 -12.66 -8.35
CA LEU A 797 -3.85 -13.58 -9.29
C LEU A 797 -4.68 -12.85 -10.34
N HIS A 798 -4.40 -13.11 -11.63
CA HIS A 798 -5.12 -12.57 -12.78
C HIS A 798 -5.72 -13.70 -13.63
N GLY A 799 -7.05 -13.75 -13.80
CA GLY A 799 -7.72 -14.73 -14.67
C GLY A 799 -7.47 -14.49 -16.16
N LEU A 800 -7.78 -13.25 -16.60
CA LEU A 800 -7.63 -12.65 -17.94
C LEU A 800 -8.90 -12.69 -18.83
N ASP A 801 -9.06 -13.71 -19.69
CA ASP A 801 -10.17 -13.83 -20.67
C ASP A 801 -10.86 -15.19 -20.44
N GLY A 802 -12.02 -15.28 -19.79
CA GLY A 802 -12.50 -16.61 -19.38
C GLY A 802 -13.90 -16.79 -18.78
N LYS A 803 -13.98 -17.79 -17.92
CA LYS A 803 -14.86 -17.83 -16.75
C LYS A 803 -14.04 -18.55 -15.69
N ASP A 804 -13.54 -17.78 -14.76
CA ASP A 804 -12.40 -18.22 -13.96
C ASP A 804 -12.83 -18.51 -12.53
N THR A 805 -11.91 -19.08 -11.78
CA THR A 805 -12.04 -19.34 -10.36
C THR A 805 -10.68 -19.10 -9.73
N LEU A 806 -10.55 -17.99 -9.01
CA LEU A 806 -9.34 -17.59 -8.31
C LEU A 806 -9.55 -17.89 -6.83
N ASN A 807 -8.62 -18.62 -6.24
CA ASN A 807 -8.49 -18.76 -4.80
C ASN A 807 -7.11 -18.24 -4.37
N GLY A 808 -7.06 -17.30 -3.43
CA GLY A 808 -5.81 -16.81 -2.85
C GLY A 808 -5.21 -17.89 -1.94
N GLY A 809 -5.50 -17.78 -0.65
CA GLY A 809 -5.46 -18.90 0.28
C GLY A 809 -5.26 -18.43 1.72
N ALA A 810 -4.14 -17.76 1.95
CA ALA A 810 -3.82 -17.05 3.18
C ALA A 810 -2.65 -16.09 2.92
N GLY A 811 -2.66 -14.92 3.55
CA GLY A 811 -1.92 -13.76 3.08
C GLY A 811 -2.90 -12.69 2.62
N ASN A 812 -2.43 -11.46 2.40
CA ASN A 812 -3.26 -10.38 1.88
C ASN A 812 -3.13 -10.39 0.35
N ASP A 813 -4.09 -11.02 -0.31
CA ASP A 813 -4.04 -11.42 -1.71
C ASP A 813 -4.82 -10.46 -2.62
N VAL A 814 -4.42 -10.36 -3.90
CA VAL A 814 -5.04 -9.47 -4.90
C VAL A 814 -5.60 -10.30 -6.05
N LEU A 815 -6.94 -10.36 -6.16
CA LEU A 815 -7.66 -11.21 -7.09
C LEU A 815 -8.36 -10.37 -8.17
N HIS A 816 -7.88 -10.46 -9.41
CA HIS A 816 -8.51 -9.90 -10.61
C HIS A 816 -9.07 -11.03 -11.47
N GLY A 817 -10.40 -11.14 -11.60
CA GLY A 817 -11.01 -12.04 -12.59
C GLY A 817 -10.61 -11.64 -14.01
N GLY A 818 -11.09 -10.46 -14.42
CA GLY A 818 -10.93 -9.94 -15.77
C GLY A 818 -12.19 -10.23 -16.60
N ALA A 819 -12.02 -10.32 -17.92
CA ALA A 819 -13.11 -10.39 -18.88
C ALA A 819 -13.82 -11.76 -18.85
N GLY A 820 -14.68 -11.96 -17.86
CA GLY A 820 -15.33 -13.25 -17.59
C GLY A 820 -16.74 -13.14 -17.02
N ALA A 821 -16.98 -13.92 -15.96
CA ALA A 821 -18.16 -13.93 -15.10
C ALA A 821 -17.82 -14.86 -13.93
N ASP A 822 -16.87 -14.45 -13.12
CA ASP A 822 -15.85 -15.30 -12.48
C ASP A 822 -16.24 -15.74 -11.08
N THR A 823 -15.27 -16.21 -10.31
CA THR A 823 -15.46 -16.64 -8.93
C THR A 823 -14.18 -16.38 -8.16
N LEU A 824 -14.20 -15.44 -7.22
CA LEU A 824 -13.05 -15.01 -6.43
C LEU A 824 -13.28 -15.43 -4.97
N ALA A 825 -12.23 -15.84 -4.28
CA ALA A 825 -12.23 -16.14 -2.86
C ALA A 825 -10.78 -16.02 -2.35
N GLY A 826 -10.44 -14.99 -1.58
CA GLY A 826 -9.07 -14.78 -1.12
C GLY A 826 -8.76 -15.79 -0.02
N GLY A 827 -9.20 -15.52 1.19
CA GLY A 827 -9.23 -16.47 2.30
C GLY A 827 -8.83 -15.82 3.61
N LEU A 828 -7.64 -16.17 4.13
CA LEU A 828 -7.16 -15.70 5.42
C LEU A 828 -6.16 -14.54 5.29
N GLY A 829 -6.65 -13.32 5.21
CA GLY A 829 -5.89 -12.06 5.21
C GLY A 829 -6.80 -10.86 4.92
N ASP A 830 -6.25 -9.66 4.76
CA ASP A 830 -7.04 -8.51 4.28
C ASP A 830 -6.92 -8.43 2.76
N ASP A 831 -7.89 -9.01 2.05
CA ASP A 831 -7.80 -9.29 0.60
C ASP A 831 -8.38 -8.16 -0.27
N SER A 832 -8.02 -8.16 -1.56
CA SER A 832 -8.44 -7.16 -2.55
C SER A 832 -9.01 -7.78 -3.83
N TYR A 833 -10.32 -7.59 -4.04
CA TYR A 833 -11.08 -8.12 -5.16
C TYR A 833 -11.30 -7.06 -6.24
N TYR A 834 -11.11 -7.42 -7.51
CA TYR A 834 -11.46 -6.58 -8.65
C TYR A 834 -12.55 -7.25 -9.50
N VAL A 835 -13.72 -6.60 -9.53
CA VAL A 835 -14.94 -7.08 -10.20
C VAL A 835 -15.28 -6.15 -11.37
N ASP A 836 -15.12 -6.65 -12.60
CA ASP A 836 -15.46 -5.93 -13.84
C ASP A 836 -16.77 -6.42 -14.49
N ASN A 837 -17.36 -7.49 -13.95
CA ASN A 837 -18.53 -8.13 -14.54
C ASN A 837 -19.65 -8.36 -13.52
N VAL A 838 -20.88 -7.99 -13.89
CA VAL A 838 -22.10 -8.29 -13.09
C VAL A 838 -22.41 -9.79 -12.99
N GLY A 839 -21.62 -10.64 -13.66
CA GLY A 839 -21.63 -12.10 -13.54
C GLY A 839 -20.62 -12.68 -12.54
N ASP A 840 -19.75 -11.86 -11.95
CA ASP A 840 -18.74 -12.28 -10.98
C ASP A 840 -19.35 -12.65 -9.62
N VAL A 841 -18.62 -13.46 -8.85
CA VAL A 841 -19.04 -13.92 -7.52
C VAL A 841 -17.84 -13.93 -6.58
N VAL A 842 -17.89 -13.12 -5.53
CA VAL A 842 -16.91 -13.13 -4.42
C VAL A 842 -17.44 -14.03 -3.29
N ILE A 843 -16.58 -14.76 -2.56
CA ILE A 843 -16.99 -15.85 -1.64
C ILE A 843 -16.08 -15.86 -0.40
N GLU A 844 -16.32 -14.91 0.51
CA GLU A 844 -15.57 -14.82 1.77
C GLU A 844 -16.33 -15.45 2.93
N ALA A 845 -15.67 -15.60 4.08
CA ALA A 845 -16.29 -16.00 5.33
C ALA A 845 -15.94 -15.05 6.49
N ALA A 846 -16.87 -14.92 7.42
CA ALA A 846 -16.71 -14.01 8.55
C ALA A 846 -15.58 -14.44 9.51
N GLU A 847 -14.86 -13.44 10.04
CA GLU A 847 -13.67 -13.58 10.89
C GLU A 847 -12.38 -14.04 10.15
N GLU A 848 -12.31 -13.92 8.81
CA GLU A 848 -11.12 -14.27 8.02
C GLU A 848 -10.23 -13.06 7.63
N GLY A 849 -10.80 -11.85 7.43
CA GLY A 849 -10.08 -10.63 7.03
C GLY A 849 -10.74 -9.28 7.43
N VAL A 850 -10.25 -8.19 6.82
CA VAL A 850 -11.00 -6.92 6.60
C VAL A 850 -10.94 -6.59 5.10
N ASP A 851 -11.95 -7.06 4.38
CA ASP A 851 -11.81 -7.27 2.94
C ASP A 851 -12.26 -6.08 2.08
N THR A 852 -11.54 -5.83 0.98
CA THR A 852 -11.79 -4.72 0.06
C THR A 852 -12.20 -5.19 -1.34
N LEU A 853 -13.35 -4.72 -1.80
CA LEU A 853 -13.85 -4.97 -3.15
C LEU A 853 -13.88 -3.69 -3.99
N TYR A 854 -13.10 -3.69 -5.07
CA TYR A 854 -13.11 -2.68 -6.13
C TYR A 854 -14.04 -3.15 -7.24
N ALA A 855 -15.05 -2.36 -7.59
CA ALA A 855 -16.00 -2.72 -8.65
C ALA A 855 -16.06 -1.66 -9.75
N SER A 856 -16.02 -2.10 -11.01
CA SER A 856 -16.31 -1.27 -12.17
C SER A 856 -17.67 -1.60 -12.82
N VAL A 857 -18.59 -2.15 -12.00
CA VAL A 857 -19.99 -2.42 -12.33
C VAL A 857 -20.89 -2.18 -11.11
N ASP A 858 -22.16 -1.83 -11.37
CA ASP A 858 -23.19 -1.62 -10.35
C ASP A 858 -23.42 -2.87 -9.46
N LEU A 859 -23.35 -2.69 -8.14
CA LEU A 859 -23.53 -3.72 -7.13
C LEU A 859 -24.87 -3.55 -6.39
N ALA A 860 -25.84 -4.41 -6.69
CA ALA A 860 -27.16 -4.36 -6.04
C ALA A 860 -27.15 -4.71 -4.52
N SER A 861 -26.07 -5.32 -4.01
CA SER A 861 -25.79 -5.59 -2.59
C SER A 861 -24.36 -6.14 -2.47
N THR A 862 -23.68 -5.80 -1.36
CA THR A 862 -22.29 -6.17 -1.06
C THR A 862 -22.23 -7.66 -0.69
N PRO A 863 -21.27 -8.45 -1.20
CA PRO A 863 -21.13 -9.86 -0.83
C PRO A 863 -21.04 -10.09 0.68
N ASP A 864 -21.62 -11.19 1.18
CA ASP A 864 -21.47 -11.60 2.57
C ASP A 864 -19.98 -11.77 2.89
N GLY A 865 -19.47 -11.06 3.90
CA GLY A 865 -18.06 -11.11 4.31
C GLY A 865 -17.13 -10.03 3.73
N ILE A 866 -17.65 -9.06 2.96
CA ILE A 866 -16.87 -7.89 2.54
C ILE A 866 -17.19 -6.68 3.43
N GLU A 867 -16.18 -6.14 4.12
CA GLU A 867 -16.30 -4.91 4.92
C GLU A 867 -16.24 -3.64 4.07
N VAL A 868 -15.38 -3.57 3.05
CA VAL A 868 -15.10 -2.34 2.29
C VAL A 868 -15.44 -2.51 0.82
N VAL A 869 -16.23 -1.59 0.26
CA VAL A 869 -16.49 -1.50 -1.18
C VAL A 869 -16.11 -0.12 -1.71
N ARG A 870 -15.40 -0.09 -2.84
CA ARG A 870 -15.11 1.10 -3.62
C ARG A 870 -15.61 0.89 -5.05
N LEU A 871 -16.53 1.73 -5.50
CA LEU A 871 -16.86 1.82 -6.92
C LEU A 871 -15.72 2.55 -7.67
N THR A 872 -15.63 2.27 -8.96
CA THR A 872 -14.58 2.73 -9.88
C THR A 872 -15.09 2.78 -11.32
N GLY A 873 -14.52 3.62 -12.17
CA GLY A 873 -14.87 3.66 -13.60
C GLY A 873 -16.34 4.06 -13.83
N ASP A 874 -17.10 3.23 -14.56
CA ASP A 874 -18.50 3.51 -14.93
C ASP A 874 -19.53 3.06 -13.87
N ALA A 875 -19.11 2.57 -12.69
CA ALA A 875 -20.02 2.04 -11.67
C ALA A 875 -20.62 3.15 -10.80
N HIS A 876 -21.95 3.19 -10.68
CA HIS A 876 -22.66 4.26 -9.97
C HIS A 876 -23.68 3.77 -8.93
N GLN A 877 -23.76 2.46 -8.63
CA GLN A 877 -24.66 1.93 -7.61
C GLN A 877 -23.96 0.92 -6.69
N VAL A 878 -24.13 1.07 -5.37
CA VAL A 878 -23.69 0.08 -4.38
C VAL A 878 -24.69 -0.05 -3.22
N GLY A 879 -25.20 -1.26 -3.02
CA GLY A 879 -25.87 -1.66 -1.79
C GLY A 879 -24.90 -2.35 -0.83
N GLY A 880 -25.05 -2.16 0.48
CA GLY A 880 -24.43 -2.97 1.53
C GLY A 880 -25.19 -4.27 1.79
N ASN A 881 -25.06 -4.84 2.98
CA ASN A 881 -25.71 -6.09 3.38
C ASN A 881 -26.36 -6.05 4.79
N ALA A 882 -25.83 -6.82 5.74
CA ALA A 882 -26.31 -6.95 7.11
C ALA A 882 -25.15 -6.93 8.16
N GLY A 883 -23.93 -6.63 7.72
CA GLY A 883 -22.78 -6.27 8.54
C GLY A 883 -22.51 -4.77 8.46
N ASN A 884 -21.43 -4.31 9.11
CA ASN A 884 -21.06 -2.89 9.09
C ASN A 884 -20.20 -2.62 7.85
N ASN A 885 -20.78 -2.13 6.75
CA ASN A 885 -20.04 -1.90 5.51
C ASN A 885 -19.48 -0.46 5.43
N ARG A 886 -18.30 -0.30 4.82
CA ARG A 886 -17.78 0.99 4.35
C ARG A 886 -17.87 1.06 2.83
N LEU A 887 -18.83 1.84 2.35
CA LEU A 887 -19.14 1.98 0.92
C LEU A 887 -18.66 3.33 0.42
N ALA A 888 -17.97 3.36 -0.73
CA ALA A 888 -17.54 4.57 -1.42
C ALA A 888 -17.98 4.53 -2.90
N GLY A 889 -18.61 5.60 -3.39
CA GLY A 889 -19.01 5.76 -4.80
C GLY A 889 -17.88 6.28 -5.69
N GLY A 890 -17.17 7.31 -5.23
CA GLY A 890 -16.00 7.82 -5.92
C GLY A 890 -16.34 8.99 -6.84
N THR A 891 -16.78 8.74 -8.07
CA THR A 891 -16.95 9.82 -9.08
C THR A 891 -18.16 9.61 -9.98
N GLY A 892 -19.15 10.50 -9.89
CA GLY A 892 -20.43 10.40 -10.60
C GLY A 892 -21.62 10.55 -9.65
N ASP A 893 -22.84 10.69 -10.17
CA ASP A 893 -24.06 10.78 -9.34
C ASP A 893 -24.40 9.41 -8.71
N ASP A 894 -23.88 9.13 -7.51
CA ASP A 894 -23.82 7.76 -6.97
C ASP A 894 -25.03 7.35 -6.12
N ASP A 895 -25.50 6.11 -6.29
CA ASP A 895 -26.62 5.52 -5.55
C ASP A 895 -26.13 4.49 -4.51
N ILE A 896 -25.91 4.98 -3.28
CA ILE A 896 -25.29 4.24 -2.18
C ILE A 896 -26.32 3.91 -1.10
N ASP A 897 -26.57 2.64 -0.80
CA ASP A 897 -27.54 2.17 0.21
C ASP A 897 -26.88 1.23 1.22
N GLY A 898 -26.79 1.58 2.50
CA GLY A 898 -26.01 0.85 3.52
C GLY A 898 -26.61 -0.51 3.90
N GLY A 899 -27.93 -0.62 4.03
CA GLY A 899 -28.60 -1.84 4.49
C GLY A 899 -28.81 -1.92 6.01
N GLU A 900 -28.55 -3.08 6.62
CA GLU A 900 -28.67 -3.27 8.09
C GLU A 900 -27.29 -3.38 8.75
N GLY A 901 -26.68 -2.26 9.15
CA GLY A 901 -25.37 -2.25 9.83
C GLY A 901 -25.08 -0.93 10.54
N ASP A 902 -24.01 -0.85 11.33
CA ASP A 902 -23.44 0.44 11.75
C ASP A 902 -22.47 0.92 10.64
N ASP A 903 -23.05 1.37 9.52
CA ASP A 903 -22.35 1.57 8.24
C ASP A 903 -21.55 2.88 8.12
N THR A 904 -20.68 2.98 7.11
CA THR A 904 -20.04 4.23 6.68
C THR A 904 -20.22 4.41 5.18
N LEU A 905 -21.04 5.39 4.79
CA LEU A 905 -21.35 5.71 3.41
C LEU A 905 -20.62 7.00 3.03
N LEU A 906 -19.78 6.90 2.01
CA LEU A 906 -19.03 8.00 1.39
C LEU A 906 -19.55 8.14 -0.03
N GLY A 907 -20.09 9.29 -0.41
CA GLY A 907 -20.45 9.59 -1.80
C GLY A 907 -19.18 9.64 -2.65
N GLY A 908 -18.54 10.81 -2.62
CA GLY A 908 -17.38 11.15 -3.43
C GLY A 908 -17.65 12.45 -4.14
N ASP A 909 -17.48 12.46 -5.46
CA ASP A 909 -17.68 13.62 -6.30
C ASP A 909 -18.89 13.46 -7.24
N GLY A 910 -20.07 13.80 -6.73
CA GLY A 910 -21.35 13.66 -7.43
C GLY A 910 -22.49 14.39 -6.72
N ASN A 911 -23.74 14.10 -7.10
CA ASN A 911 -24.95 14.57 -6.40
C ASN A 911 -25.62 13.38 -5.69
N ASP A 912 -25.02 12.90 -4.59
CA ASP A 912 -25.08 11.48 -4.25
C ASP A 912 -26.28 11.09 -3.38
N ARG A 913 -26.84 9.91 -3.63
CA ARG A 913 -28.11 9.41 -3.06
C ARG A 913 -27.93 8.44 -1.90
N LEU A 914 -27.15 8.83 -0.89
CA LEU A 914 -26.85 8.00 0.29
C LEU A 914 -28.12 7.60 1.09
N VAL A 915 -28.34 6.30 1.35
CA VAL A 915 -29.43 5.79 2.22
C VAL A 915 -28.85 4.98 3.38
N SER A 916 -29.17 5.39 4.60
CA SER A 916 -28.53 4.82 5.79
C SER A 916 -29.17 3.55 6.33
N HIS A 917 -30.43 3.30 5.97
CA HIS A 917 -31.30 2.24 6.51
C HIS A 917 -31.29 2.02 8.04
N ALA A 918 -30.42 1.20 8.66
CA ALA A 918 -30.71 0.70 10.01
C ALA A 918 -29.55 0.34 11.00
N GLY A 919 -28.69 1.29 11.37
CA GLY A 919 -27.84 1.21 12.57
C GLY A 919 -27.39 2.56 13.15
N PHE A 920 -26.08 2.67 13.44
CA PHE A 920 -25.36 3.89 13.85
C PHE A 920 -24.49 4.45 12.71
N ASP A 921 -25.14 4.61 11.57
CA ASP A 921 -24.60 4.98 10.27
C ASP A 921 -23.86 6.34 10.26
N THR A 922 -22.69 6.36 9.61
CA THR A 922 -21.91 7.57 9.29
C THR A 922 -22.08 7.89 7.81
N LEU A 923 -22.49 9.13 7.49
CA LEU A 923 -22.70 9.59 6.11
C LEU A 923 -21.87 10.84 5.86
N ALA A 924 -21.08 10.82 4.79
CA ALA A 924 -20.57 11.99 4.10
C ALA A 924 -20.90 11.81 2.61
N GLY A 925 -21.61 12.75 1.99
CA GLY A 925 -21.80 12.71 0.54
C GLY A 925 -20.48 13.08 -0.13
N GLY A 926 -20.24 14.37 -0.32
CA GLY A 926 -18.91 14.90 -0.62
C GLY A 926 -19.00 16.20 -1.39
N SER A 927 -18.68 16.13 -2.68
CA SER A 927 -18.51 17.29 -3.55
C SER A 927 -19.71 17.54 -4.48
N GLY A 928 -20.92 17.70 -3.93
CA GLY A 928 -22.09 18.17 -4.69
C GLY A 928 -23.41 18.28 -3.90
N ASP A 929 -24.53 18.22 -4.64
CA ASP A 929 -25.88 18.54 -4.11
C ASP A 929 -26.56 17.30 -3.49
N ASP A 930 -25.91 16.74 -2.47
CA ASP A 930 -26.16 15.41 -1.89
C ASP A 930 -27.57 15.18 -1.27
N LEU A 931 -28.10 13.97 -1.47
CA LEU A 931 -29.43 13.54 -1.00
C LEU A 931 -29.36 12.38 0.02
N SER A 932 -28.89 12.69 1.23
CA SER A 932 -28.84 11.75 2.35
C SER A 932 -30.23 11.39 2.94
N LEU A 933 -30.67 10.13 2.81
CA LEU A 933 -31.90 9.56 3.38
C LEU A 933 -31.60 8.72 4.65
N ILE A 934 -31.60 9.38 5.81
CA ILE A 934 -31.37 8.74 7.12
C ILE A 934 -32.67 8.12 7.67
N HIS A 935 -32.69 6.80 7.92
CA HIS A 935 -33.91 6.05 8.27
C HIS A 935 -34.15 5.91 9.79
N ILE A 936 -34.36 7.04 10.48
CA ILE A 936 -34.39 7.16 11.95
C ILE A 936 -35.50 6.29 12.64
N PHE A 937 -35.18 5.04 13.00
CA PHE A 937 -36.01 4.14 13.81
C PHE A 937 -36.00 4.45 15.33
N GLY A 938 -35.98 5.74 15.72
CA GLY A 938 -35.58 6.15 17.09
C GLY A 938 -36.34 7.27 17.81
N ILE A 939 -37.41 7.87 17.27
CA ILE A 939 -37.98 9.13 17.83
C ILE A 939 -38.73 8.95 19.18
N LEU A 940 -37.99 8.94 20.30
CA LEU A 940 -38.53 9.01 21.66
C LEU A 940 -38.97 10.45 22.03
N VAL A 941 -40.15 10.86 21.60
CA VAL A 941 -40.74 12.16 21.99
C VAL A 941 -41.05 12.20 23.48
N HIS A 942 -40.30 12.96 24.29
CA HIS A 942 -40.70 13.24 25.69
C HIS A 942 -40.55 14.70 26.14
N LYS A 943 -41.63 15.23 26.74
CA LYS A 943 -41.76 16.63 27.16
C LYS A 943 -41.25 16.88 28.58
N GLY A 944 -40.00 17.32 28.69
CA GLY A 944 -39.60 18.44 29.55
C GLY A 944 -39.46 18.24 31.07
N ARG A 945 -38.27 18.64 31.55
CA ARG A 945 -37.78 18.81 32.93
C ARG A 945 -37.35 17.56 33.71
N ASP A 946 -36.22 17.76 34.40
CA ASP A 946 -35.56 16.93 35.41
C ASP A 946 -34.98 15.58 34.93
N GLN A 947 -33.78 15.68 34.34
CA GLN A 947 -32.59 14.80 34.44
C GLN A 947 -32.71 13.26 34.30
N SER A 948 -31.74 12.71 33.55
CA SER A 948 -31.36 11.29 33.40
C SER A 948 -32.39 10.33 32.77
N ALA A 949 -32.13 10.02 31.50
CA ALA A 949 -32.31 8.68 30.95
C ALA A 949 -30.98 8.31 30.26
N GLN A 950 -30.43 7.13 30.57
CA GLN A 950 -29.33 6.55 29.78
C GLN A 950 -29.94 5.74 28.64
N VAL A 951 -29.29 5.74 27.48
CA VAL A 951 -29.25 4.53 26.64
C VAL A 951 -28.09 3.68 27.16
N LEU A 952 -28.27 2.37 27.22
CA LEU A 952 -27.26 1.38 27.59
C LEU A 952 -27.35 0.20 26.62
N GLY A 953 -26.69 0.34 25.47
CA GLY A 953 -25.85 -0.75 24.95
C GLY A 953 -24.54 -0.77 25.75
N GLY A 954 -23.79 -1.89 25.73
CA GLY A 954 -22.52 -2.02 26.45
C GLY A 954 -21.32 -1.93 25.50
N GLY A 955 -20.21 -1.30 25.86
CA GLY A 955 -19.95 -0.54 27.10
C GLY A 955 -18.49 -0.12 27.31
N GLN A 956 -18.19 0.45 28.49
CA GLN A 956 -16.99 1.26 28.83
C GLN A 956 -17.02 2.68 28.21
N ALA A 957 -16.22 3.63 28.75
CA ALA A 957 -16.35 5.08 28.45
C ALA A 957 -15.20 5.97 28.97
N LEU A 958 -14.94 7.11 28.29
CA LEU A 958 -14.62 8.49 28.81
C LEU A 958 -14.01 9.40 27.71
N GLY A 959 -14.53 10.58 27.30
CA GLY A 959 -15.91 11.11 27.35
C GLY A 959 -16.15 12.43 28.13
N ARG A 960 -15.82 13.63 27.58
CA ARG A 960 -16.23 14.97 28.13
C ARG A 960 -16.02 16.18 27.18
N ASN A 961 -17.06 17.04 27.07
CA ASN A 961 -17.07 18.42 26.48
C ASN A 961 -16.89 18.44 24.93
N LEU A 962 -17.25 19.47 24.14
CA LEU A 962 -17.51 20.92 24.36
C LEU A 962 -18.91 21.45 23.87
N ILE A 963 -19.20 22.73 24.21
CA ILE A 963 -20.01 23.82 23.55
C ILE A 963 -21.20 23.42 22.62
N ASP A 964 -22.47 23.81 22.78
CA ASP A 964 -23.20 25.08 23.08
C ASP A 964 -23.43 26.04 21.89
N HIS A 965 -24.62 25.98 21.24
CA HIS A 965 -25.52 27.13 21.05
C HIS A 965 -26.92 26.75 20.50
N SER A 966 -27.80 27.73 20.22
CA SER A 966 -29.28 27.54 20.25
C SER A 966 -30.09 28.21 19.14
N PHE A 967 -31.13 27.53 18.63
CA PHE A 967 -32.16 28.08 17.75
C PHE A 967 -33.60 27.91 18.27
N GLN A 968 -34.55 28.70 17.74
CA GLN A 968 -35.98 28.66 18.10
C GLN A 968 -36.88 28.50 16.87
N ALA A 969 -37.80 27.53 16.90
CA ALA A 969 -38.80 27.33 15.85
C ALA A 969 -40.09 28.13 16.09
N GLN A 970 -40.68 28.69 15.02
CA GLN A 970 -42.05 29.18 14.98
C GLN A 970 -42.76 28.76 13.68
N ASP A 971 -44.05 28.44 13.81
CA ASP A 971 -45.08 28.26 12.77
C ASP A 971 -44.80 27.38 11.52
N MET A 972 -45.23 26.11 11.61
CA MET A 972 -45.80 25.37 10.47
C MET A 972 -47.14 24.72 10.85
N GLY A 973 -48.06 24.61 9.89
CA GLY A 973 -49.48 24.28 10.12
C GLY A 973 -50.01 23.09 9.33
N LEU A 974 -50.56 22.09 10.03
CA LEU A 974 -51.01 20.80 9.48
C LEU A 974 -52.31 20.86 8.67
N ARG A 975 -52.36 20.12 7.56
CA ARG A 975 -53.58 19.60 6.90
C ARG A 975 -53.33 18.17 6.39
N HIS A 976 -54.39 17.36 6.31
CA HIS A 976 -54.26 15.90 6.28
C HIS A 976 -55.43 15.23 5.53
N ILE A 977 -55.14 14.49 4.45
CA ILE A 977 -56.02 13.50 3.79
C ILE A 977 -55.11 12.42 3.19
N GLY A 978 -55.30 11.14 3.55
CA GLY A 978 -54.46 10.02 3.12
C GLY A 978 -54.20 9.06 4.28
N GLN A 979 -53.93 7.77 3.99
CA GLN A 979 -53.74 6.73 5.02
C GLN A 979 -52.30 6.20 5.08
N GLU A 980 -51.36 7.08 5.39
CA GLU A 980 -50.17 6.72 6.16
C GLU A 980 -49.69 7.96 6.91
N LEU A 981 -49.06 7.79 8.07
CA LEU A 981 -48.54 8.89 8.87
C LEU A 981 -47.01 8.94 8.74
N VAL A 982 -46.53 9.08 7.51
CA VAL A 982 -45.11 9.36 7.26
C VAL A 982 -44.81 10.72 7.89
N LEU A 983 -43.97 10.73 8.92
CA LEU A 983 -43.39 11.97 9.42
C LEU A 983 -42.23 12.33 8.50
N VAL A 984 -42.56 12.87 7.32
CA VAL A 984 -41.57 13.50 6.44
C VAL A 984 -41.08 14.77 7.16
N ALA A 985 -40.02 14.60 7.95
CA ALA A 985 -39.19 15.70 8.37
C ALA A 985 -38.27 16.02 7.18
N HIS A 986 -38.63 17.03 6.39
CA HIS A 986 -37.62 17.73 5.59
C HIS A 986 -36.63 18.37 6.57
N ILE A 987 -35.58 17.64 6.91
CA ILE A 987 -34.30 18.23 7.31
C ILE A 987 -33.55 18.40 6.01
N VAL A 988 -33.88 19.46 5.27
CA VAL A 988 -33.00 19.95 4.22
C VAL A 988 -31.82 20.57 4.97
N VAL A 989 -30.64 19.96 4.87
CA VAL A 989 -29.40 20.57 5.34
C VAL A 989 -28.92 21.50 4.23
N GLU A 990 -29.65 22.62 4.05
CA GLU A 990 -29.23 23.72 3.18
C GLU A 990 -27.93 24.31 3.77
N ARG A 991 -26.77 23.77 3.38
CA ARG A 991 -25.46 24.41 3.46
C ARG A 991 -25.19 25.25 2.19
N GLY A 992 -26.22 25.94 1.71
CA GLY A 992 -26.02 27.02 0.75
C GLY A 992 -25.23 28.14 1.41
N LEU A 993 -23.92 28.20 1.14
CA LEU A 993 -23.17 29.45 1.24
C LEU A 993 -23.78 30.40 0.21
N GLY A 994 -24.17 31.60 0.64
CA GLY A 994 -24.95 32.51 -0.19
C GLY A 994 -25.05 33.89 0.44
N ASP A 995 -24.65 34.91 -0.32
CA ASP A 995 -24.47 36.28 0.19
C ASP A 995 -25.72 36.89 0.85
N ALA A 996 -25.47 37.72 1.87
CA ALA A 996 -26.47 38.43 2.66
C ALA A 996 -26.23 39.95 2.72
N THR A 997 -25.82 40.60 1.62
CA THR A 997 -25.60 42.05 1.64
C THR A 997 -26.88 42.91 1.78
N ARG A 998 -26.92 43.71 2.86
CA ARG A 998 -27.70 44.95 3.12
C ARG A 998 -29.18 44.86 3.57
N GLY A 999 -29.45 45.36 4.79
CA GLY A 999 -30.48 46.43 4.91
C GLY A 999 -31.26 46.66 6.22
N SER A 1000 -30.72 47.44 7.17
CA SER A 1000 -31.44 48.30 8.15
C SER A 1000 -32.41 47.66 9.18
N HIS A 1001 -32.19 47.75 10.50
CA HIS A 1001 -32.50 48.94 11.33
C HIS A 1001 -32.11 48.77 12.83
N LEU A 1002 -31.84 49.88 13.54
CA LEU A 1002 -31.52 49.89 14.99
C LEU A 1002 -32.72 49.56 15.91
N VAL A 1003 -32.50 48.74 16.95
CA VAL A 1003 -33.04 48.93 18.32
C VAL A 1003 -32.02 48.45 19.38
N HIS A 1004 -31.81 49.22 20.46
CA HIS A 1004 -30.95 48.82 21.59
C HIS A 1004 -31.65 47.85 22.56
N GLY A 1005 -30.91 46.86 23.10
CA GLY A 1005 -31.34 46.05 24.26
C GLY A 1005 -30.17 45.51 25.09
N ARG A 1006 -30.01 45.96 26.34
CA ARG A 1006 -28.94 45.47 27.24
C ARG A 1006 -29.35 44.16 27.94
N CYS A 1007 -28.49 43.15 27.92
CA CYS A 1007 -28.60 41.99 28.79
C CYS A 1007 -27.99 42.25 30.19
N GLY A 1008 -28.40 41.49 31.20
CA GLY A 1008 -27.94 41.66 32.59
C GLY A 1008 -28.13 40.38 33.42
N ILE A 1009 -27.02 39.78 33.84
CA ILE A 1009 -26.98 38.45 34.47
C ILE A 1009 -27.48 38.48 35.92
N ALA A 1010 -28.27 37.48 36.32
CA ALA A 1010 -28.79 37.33 37.69
C ALA A 1010 -28.75 35.87 38.18
N LEU A 1011 -27.66 35.49 38.88
CA LEU A 1011 -27.45 34.17 39.47
C LEU A 1011 -28.52 33.77 40.51
N ARG A 1012 -28.94 32.50 40.53
CA ARG A 1012 -29.65 31.89 41.67
C ARG A 1012 -29.21 30.45 41.97
N ARG A 1013 -28.53 30.28 43.11
CA ARG A 1013 -28.31 28.97 43.77
C ARG A 1013 -29.61 28.39 44.35
N LYS A 1014 -29.69 27.06 44.48
CA LYS A 1014 -30.48 26.36 45.51
C LYS A 1014 -29.71 25.16 46.08
N GLN A 1015 -30.25 24.46 47.09
CA GLN A 1015 -29.44 23.66 48.04
C GLN A 1015 -30.03 22.28 48.44
N ARG A 1016 -29.11 21.31 48.59
CA ARG A 1016 -28.98 20.27 49.66
C ARG A 1016 -29.94 19.05 49.77
N GLY A 1017 -29.30 17.86 49.81
CA GLY A 1017 -29.63 16.67 50.63
C GLY A 1017 -28.78 15.45 50.18
N ARG A 1018 -27.79 14.91 50.91
CA ARG A 1018 -27.81 14.01 52.12
C ARG A 1018 -28.65 12.75 51.90
N LEU A 1019 -28.19 11.49 52.03
CA LEU A 1019 -27.06 10.80 52.74
C LEU A 1019 -26.71 9.48 51.96
N ALA A 1020 -25.70 8.61 52.22
CA ALA A 1020 -24.65 8.39 53.24
C ALA A 1020 -23.45 7.57 52.61
N GLN A 1021 -22.23 7.49 53.20
CA GLN A 1021 -21.59 6.36 53.95
C GLN A 1021 -21.73 4.95 53.30
N ASP A 1022 -20.69 4.10 53.18
CA ASP A 1022 -19.44 3.90 53.97
C ASP A 1022 -18.13 4.00 53.12
N LEU A 1023 -16.95 4.42 53.61
CA LEU A 1023 -16.04 3.94 54.69
C LEU A 1023 -15.17 2.73 54.23
N PHE A 1024 -13.86 2.89 53.95
CA PHE A 1024 -12.78 3.30 54.89
C PHE A 1024 -11.76 4.29 54.27
N ALA A 1025 -10.66 4.61 55.01
CA ALA A 1025 -9.56 5.47 54.52
C ALA A 1025 -8.22 5.26 55.26
N LEU A 1026 -7.09 5.39 54.54
CA LEU A 1026 -5.70 5.53 55.03
C LEU A 1026 -4.88 6.19 53.89
N VAL A 1027 -4.23 7.37 53.94
CA VAL A 1027 -3.78 8.33 54.99
C VAL A 1027 -2.37 8.07 55.57
N VAL A 1028 -1.35 8.44 54.78
CA VAL A 1028 0.06 8.69 55.19
C VAL A 1028 0.49 10.07 54.60
N VAL A 1029 1.62 10.65 55.05
CA VAL A 1029 1.55 11.96 55.75
C VAL A 1029 2.84 12.83 55.66
N THR A 1030 2.67 14.06 55.14
CA THR A 1030 3.45 15.31 55.34
C THR A 1030 4.95 15.43 54.95
N GLY A 1031 5.24 16.50 54.19
CA GLY A 1031 6.50 17.25 54.19
C GLY A 1031 6.62 18.20 52.98
N GLY A 1032 7.09 19.47 53.06
CA GLY A 1032 7.24 20.34 54.22
C GLY A 1032 8.26 21.48 54.06
N ALA A 1033 7.78 22.75 53.96
CA ALA A 1033 8.57 24.00 54.00
C ALA A 1033 9.49 24.26 52.77
N ARG A 1034 10.01 25.47 52.45
CA ARG A 1034 9.63 26.88 52.71
C ARG A 1034 10.46 27.82 51.79
N SER A 1035 9.95 29.04 51.55
CA SER A 1035 10.64 30.23 50.99
C SER A 1035 11.14 30.16 49.52
N GLY A 1036 11.09 31.26 48.74
CA GLY A 1036 10.34 32.49 49.03
C GLY A 1036 10.55 33.73 48.14
N HIS A 1037 9.41 34.37 47.84
CA HIS A 1037 9.10 35.75 48.25
C HIS A 1037 9.67 36.94 47.43
N ARG A 1038 8.77 37.55 46.63
CA ARG A 1038 8.77 38.89 45.97
C ARG A 1038 9.31 38.91 44.52
N GLY A 1039 8.63 39.51 43.54
CA GLY A 1039 7.23 40.00 43.47
C GLY A 1039 7.05 41.36 42.76
N CYS A 1040 5.78 41.75 42.55
CA CYS A 1040 5.29 42.92 41.80
C CYS A 1040 5.49 42.85 40.26
N CYS A 1041 4.69 43.51 39.42
CA CYS A 1041 3.25 43.90 39.49
C CYS A 1041 2.87 44.56 38.14
N SER A 1042 1.77 44.13 37.52
CA SER A 1042 0.88 44.89 36.63
C SER A 1042 1.48 45.77 35.50
N GLN A 1043 1.01 45.55 34.28
CA GLN A 1043 -0.26 46.21 33.93
C GLN A 1043 -1.35 45.19 33.61
#